data_AF-A0A0H3FJ95-F1
#
_entry.id   AF-A0A0H3FJ95-F1
#
_cell.length_a   1.000
_cell.length_b   1.000
_cell.length_c   1.000
_cell.angle_alpha   90.00
_cell.angle_beta   90.00
_cell.angle_gamma   90.00
#
_symmetry.space_group_name_H-M   'P 1'
#
loop_
_entity.id
_entity.type
_entity.pdbx_description
1 polymer ?
#
loop_
_entity_poly.entity_id
_entity_poly.type
_entity_poly.pdbx_seq_one_letter_code
_entity_poly.pdbx_strand_id
1 'polypeptide(L)'
;MSNSQNDSLRNDGFLSAGDVCRPVTAGEMVKHNCLIKRPLPCIVILVHGVNDVGEAYQNQDEGICKGLNTRLGRTDLFPHSWKNQKFQISDADGNVFTQECSVDNQTCVGQANRSPIIPFYWGYRPVEKEVWEADQKRYKAELREKKNEADLAFDSFVENNELKIKAHNKAKIDNYANWLDPAKSKGGGTFANATTNIPDMFGPGGTGWTMTAAGWVSRSHITNSGDWSHPIYDNPHRIYQAFAARRLADLILTIRRDKRSKNDTINIVAHSQGTIITMLANMWVKEEGLEPADCVILNHSPYSTDFRLIESWSPGNQQTTEGRQRTLANFCKLMATNPKYSPNGQYSGDDLQKLKDTLCLSNNAQWSDARYSRNNFGKVYNYFCPNDTIVSMKQVQGFGWSGIADSLRAKLGANFNQRVFCKDVYVGHNTGERFEFSKALSDSGQMGAKNASYNFKDITVDAPILPVTFQFKLGGQDNAEEHKKNPNIPAEPYRTTLSGNDPDISKTALADEQFIHETRAIPDGFGFMRDQHNFTAAELAALSEIYQIDAIRATAIGPSRQMMATQVEITRRMNDAELEEAVMNAKNDIQISQHSSIVTSKDVPEKAMVYDLAIGECQAFEYKDFWEGLLLEADWRQAANPRPAVKKYYLYGELPHEFKILMNKPERKNGIPKGKLGVDNDYAPSKTRQTPNKDIYGEIGANTNEIITELQWAMPKPLV
;
A
#
# COMPACT_ATOMS: atom_id res chain seq x y z
N MET A 1 -1.28 49.61 10.09
CA MET A 1 -1.07 48.52 9.12
C MET A 1 -0.36 47.40 9.89
N SER A 2 -1.08 46.32 10.18
CA SER A 2 -0.56 45.19 10.97
C SER A 2 0.41 44.38 10.11
N ASN A 3 1.65 44.22 10.59
CA ASN A 3 2.61 43.24 10.08
C ASN A 3 2.00 41.83 10.21
N SER A 4 1.40 41.33 9.13
CA SER A 4 1.14 39.92 8.96
C SER A 4 2.48 39.22 8.70
N GLN A 5 2.86 38.37 9.64
CA GLN A 5 3.98 37.42 9.64
C GLN A 5 4.59 37.12 8.25
N ASN A 6 5.87 37.48 8.05
CA ASN A 6 6.68 36.97 6.94
C ASN A 6 6.69 35.43 7.02
N ASP A 7 6.14 34.75 6.01
CA ASP A 7 6.28 33.30 5.88
C ASP A 7 7.73 32.99 5.50
N SER A 8 8.53 32.56 6.48
CA SER A 8 9.95 32.26 6.28
C SER A 8 10.20 31.11 5.30
N LEU A 9 9.17 30.41 4.81
CA LEU A 9 9.31 29.28 3.90
C LEU A 9 9.06 29.64 2.43
N ARG A 10 8.32 30.72 2.14
CA ARG A 10 7.87 31.08 0.78
C ARG A 10 8.35 32.47 0.37
N ASN A 11 8.19 32.81 -0.91
CA ASN A 11 8.44 34.18 -1.35
C ASN A 11 7.26 35.08 -0.99
N ASP A 12 7.54 36.25 -0.44
CA ASP A 12 6.53 37.29 -0.31
C ASP A 12 6.13 37.73 -1.73
N GLY A 13 4.84 37.69 -2.07
CA GLY A 13 4.32 37.89 -3.44
C GLY A 13 4.61 39.25 -4.09
N PHE A 14 5.32 40.14 -3.40
CA PHE A 14 5.86 41.40 -3.92
C PHE A 14 7.34 41.51 -3.58
N LEU A 15 8.18 41.64 -4.60
CA LEU A 15 9.63 41.86 -4.45
C LEU A 15 9.96 43.28 -3.99
N SER A 16 9.10 44.24 -4.36
CA SER A 16 9.18 45.66 -4.04
C SER A 16 7.90 46.37 -4.52
N ALA A 17 7.60 47.54 -3.95
CA ALA A 17 6.50 48.43 -4.38
C ALA A 17 7.04 49.85 -4.62
N GLY A 18 6.71 50.45 -5.76
CA GLY A 18 7.18 51.79 -6.13
C GLY A 18 8.52 51.85 -6.87
N ASP A 19 8.99 50.73 -7.43
CA ASP A 19 10.23 50.69 -8.20
C ASP A 19 10.16 51.52 -9.49
N VAL A 20 11.29 52.14 -9.82
CA VAL A 20 11.51 52.85 -11.09
C VAL A 20 12.64 52.15 -11.83
N CYS A 21 12.41 51.72 -13.08
CA CYS A 21 13.42 51.05 -13.89
C CYS A 21 14.70 51.91 -14.00
N ARG A 22 15.87 51.32 -13.75
CA ARG A 22 17.19 51.97 -13.88
C ARG A 22 18.04 51.27 -14.97
N PRO A 23 18.98 51.99 -15.61
CA PRO A 23 19.91 51.39 -16.58
C PRO A 23 20.75 50.27 -15.95
N VAL A 24 21.01 49.19 -16.70
CA VAL A 24 21.84 48.05 -16.25
C VAL A 24 23.27 48.45 -15.84
N THR A 25 23.76 49.59 -16.35
CA THR A 25 25.07 50.18 -16.04
C THR A 25 25.09 51.02 -14.76
N ALA A 26 23.95 51.17 -14.07
CA ALA A 26 23.88 51.97 -12.86
C ALA A 26 24.75 51.36 -11.74
N GLY A 27 25.39 52.23 -10.94
CA GLY A 27 26.30 51.82 -9.86
C GLY A 27 25.60 51.07 -8.73
N GLU A 28 26.36 50.36 -7.89
CA GLU A 28 25.79 49.52 -6.82
C GLU A 28 24.91 50.31 -5.83
N MET A 29 25.14 51.60 -5.63
CA MET A 29 24.31 52.45 -4.74
C MET A 29 22.85 52.61 -5.19
N VAL A 30 22.50 52.24 -6.42
CA VAL A 30 21.13 52.31 -6.96
C VAL A 30 20.62 50.94 -7.43
N LYS A 31 21.32 49.87 -7.08
CA LYS A 31 20.90 48.48 -7.23
C LYS A 31 20.62 47.90 -5.85
N HIS A 32 19.50 47.21 -5.69
CA HIS A 32 19.20 46.45 -4.47
C HIS A 32 19.13 44.97 -4.82
N ASN A 33 19.84 44.14 -4.06
CA ASN A 33 19.75 42.69 -4.23
C ASN A 33 18.52 42.18 -3.47
N CYS A 34 17.45 41.85 -4.20
CA CYS A 34 16.29 41.20 -3.63
C CYS A 34 16.58 39.71 -3.42
N LEU A 35 16.44 39.24 -2.18
CA LEU A 35 16.61 37.83 -1.85
C LEU A 35 15.31 37.08 -2.16
N ILE A 36 15.28 36.39 -3.30
CA ILE A 36 14.17 35.51 -3.71
C ILE A 36 14.54 34.07 -3.37
N LYS A 37 13.65 33.34 -2.71
CA LYS A 37 13.75 31.90 -2.53
C LYS A 37 13.52 31.22 -3.88
N ARG A 38 14.33 30.21 -4.16
CA ARG A 38 14.22 29.39 -5.38
C ARG A 38 12.89 28.60 -5.35
N PRO A 39 12.18 28.40 -6.45
CA PRO A 39 10.99 27.54 -6.44
C PRO A 39 11.37 26.10 -6.06
N LEU A 40 10.40 25.30 -5.60
CA LEU A 40 10.63 23.86 -5.44
C LEU A 40 10.84 23.21 -6.83
N PRO A 41 11.70 22.19 -6.93
CA PRO A 41 12.07 21.59 -8.22
C PRO A 41 11.03 20.61 -8.79
N CYS A 42 10.08 20.18 -7.97
CA CYS A 42 8.96 19.30 -8.33
C CYS A 42 8.04 19.10 -7.13
N ILE A 43 6.95 18.39 -7.37
CA ILE A 43 6.13 17.69 -6.39
C ILE A 43 6.52 16.21 -6.45
N VAL A 44 6.64 15.55 -5.31
CA VAL A 44 6.88 14.11 -5.21
C VAL A 44 5.80 13.50 -4.33
N ILE A 45 4.84 12.81 -4.94
CA ILE A 45 3.78 12.11 -4.22
C ILE A 45 4.33 10.74 -3.81
N LEU A 46 4.43 10.48 -2.51
CA LEU A 46 4.84 9.18 -1.99
C LEU A 46 3.59 8.33 -1.73
N VAL A 47 3.51 7.13 -2.30
CA VAL A 47 2.36 6.23 -2.16
C VAL A 47 2.81 4.94 -1.48
N HIS A 48 2.31 4.68 -0.28
CA HIS A 48 2.67 3.51 0.53
C HIS A 48 1.92 2.22 0.11
N GLY A 49 2.42 1.08 0.58
CA GLY A 49 1.84 -0.25 0.37
C GLY A 49 0.68 -0.62 1.31
N VAL A 50 0.25 -1.89 1.26
CA VAL A 50 -0.76 -2.44 2.17
C VAL A 50 -0.16 -2.64 3.55
N ASN A 51 -0.91 -2.33 4.61
CA ASN A 51 -0.49 -2.45 6.02
C ASN A 51 0.75 -1.62 6.41
N ASP A 52 1.44 -1.01 5.45
CA ASP A 52 2.36 0.11 5.65
C ASP A 52 1.51 1.36 5.83
N VAL A 53 1.92 2.17 6.77
CA VAL A 53 1.20 3.35 7.15
C VAL A 53 2.00 4.62 6.86
N GLY A 54 2.87 4.53 5.86
CA GLY A 54 3.82 5.55 5.50
C GLY A 54 5.03 5.57 6.43
N GLU A 55 5.39 4.43 7.02
CA GLU A 55 6.53 4.36 7.96
C GLU A 55 7.83 4.77 7.27
N ALA A 56 7.94 4.48 5.97
CA ALA A 56 9.09 4.87 5.15
C ALA A 56 9.05 6.32 4.64
N TYR A 57 7.98 7.10 4.87
CA TYR A 57 7.85 8.44 4.30
C TYR A 57 8.88 9.42 4.85
N GLN A 58 9.14 9.39 6.15
CA GLN A 58 10.14 10.25 6.77
C GLN A 58 11.53 10.00 6.15
N ASN A 59 11.95 8.74 6.07
CA ASN A 59 13.23 8.36 5.46
C ASN A 59 13.33 8.81 4.00
N GLN A 60 12.26 8.63 3.23
CA GLN A 60 12.22 9.06 1.83
C GLN A 60 12.26 10.58 1.69
N ASP A 61 11.54 11.33 2.52
CA ASP A 61 11.54 12.79 2.50
C ASP A 61 12.91 13.37 2.86
N GLU A 62 13.54 12.86 3.93
CA GLU A 62 14.90 13.22 4.33
C GLU A 62 15.91 12.96 3.22
N GLY A 63 15.90 11.74 2.66
CA GLY A 63 16.84 11.36 1.61
C GLY A 63 16.59 12.11 0.30
N ILE A 64 15.32 12.30 -0.11
CA ILE A 64 14.99 13.02 -1.33
C ILE A 64 15.36 14.50 -1.22
N CYS A 65 15.08 15.17 -0.10
CA CYS A 65 15.49 16.55 0.11
C CYS A 65 17.01 16.70 0.03
N LYS A 66 17.77 15.82 0.70
CA LYS A 66 19.23 15.82 0.69
C LYS A 66 19.81 15.53 -0.70
N GLY A 67 19.25 14.55 -1.40
CA GLY A 67 19.66 14.18 -2.75
C GLY A 67 19.37 15.27 -3.77
N LEU A 68 18.21 15.95 -3.67
CA LEU A 68 17.87 17.10 -4.53
C LEU A 68 18.77 18.31 -4.26
N ASN A 69 19.10 18.59 -3.01
CA ASN A 69 20.08 19.62 -2.65
C ASN A 69 21.43 19.34 -3.36
N THR A 70 21.91 18.10 -3.31
CA THR A 70 23.12 17.69 -4.02
C THR A 70 22.96 17.81 -5.54
N ARG A 71 21.89 17.23 -6.10
CA ARG A 71 21.63 17.18 -7.54
C ARG A 71 21.52 18.58 -8.16
N LEU A 72 20.94 19.54 -7.43
CA LEU A 72 20.65 20.89 -7.93
C LEU A 72 21.63 21.96 -7.44
N GLY A 73 22.66 21.60 -6.67
CA GLY A 73 23.61 22.56 -6.08
C GLY A 73 22.94 23.53 -5.09
N ARG A 74 21.99 23.03 -4.31
CA ARG A 74 21.14 23.75 -3.35
C ARG A 74 21.37 23.27 -1.92
N THR A 75 20.88 24.04 -0.96
CA THR A 75 20.95 23.73 0.47
C THR A 75 19.67 24.14 1.22
N ASP A 76 18.62 24.52 0.49
CA ASP A 76 17.41 25.15 1.03
C ASP A 76 16.18 24.22 1.03
N LEU A 77 16.33 22.98 0.58
CA LEU A 77 15.30 21.94 0.67
C LEU A 77 15.43 21.24 2.02
N PHE A 78 14.33 21.18 2.75
CA PHE A 78 14.29 20.60 4.09
C PHE A 78 13.08 19.68 4.22
N PRO A 79 13.25 18.47 4.80
CA PRO A 79 12.15 17.54 4.99
C PRO A 79 11.09 18.14 5.91
N HIS A 80 9.87 17.65 5.77
CA HIS A 80 8.79 17.94 6.71
C HIS A 80 9.18 17.59 8.14
N SER A 81 8.56 18.28 9.10
CA SER A 81 8.65 17.84 10.49
C SER A 81 7.69 16.68 10.69
N TRP A 82 8.24 15.47 10.79
CA TRP A 82 7.49 14.25 11.05
C TRP A 82 7.27 14.10 12.56
N LYS A 83 6.00 14.04 12.99
CA LYS A 83 5.67 13.82 14.41
C LYS A 83 5.45 12.32 14.62
N ASN A 84 6.26 11.74 15.50
CA ASN A 84 6.06 10.40 16.01
C ASN A 84 5.09 10.47 17.17
N GLN A 85 3.98 9.75 17.11
CA GLN A 85 3.60 9.04 18.32
C GLN A 85 3.23 7.60 17.93
N LYS A 86 3.07 6.71 18.91
CA LYS A 86 2.80 5.28 18.66
C LYS A 86 1.30 5.09 18.47
N PHE A 87 0.89 4.10 17.67
CA PHE A 87 -0.50 3.62 17.63
C PHE A 87 -0.95 3.13 18.99
N GLN A 88 -1.40 4.03 19.85
CA GLN A 88 -2.10 3.74 21.10
C GLN A 88 -3.01 4.93 21.36
N ILE A 89 -4.32 4.79 21.12
CA ILE A 89 -5.30 5.76 21.63
C ILE A 89 -5.81 5.26 22.98
N SER A 90 -5.02 5.58 24.00
CA SER A 90 -5.42 5.95 25.35
C SER A 90 -4.17 6.56 26.00
N ASP A 91 -4.27 7.73 26.63
CA ASP A 91 -3.20 8.13 27.54
C ASP A 91 -3.12 7.11 28.70
N ALA A 92 -2.02 7.16 29.46
CA ALA A 92 -1.75 6.20 30.53
C ALA A 92 -2.83 6.17 31.64
N ASP A 93 -3.81 7.09 31.59
CA ASP A 93 -4.87 7.27 32.58
C ASP A 93 -6.29 7.06 32.01
N GLY A 94 -6.44 6.66 30.75
CA GLY A 94 -7.74 6.26 30.16
C GLY A 94 -8.72 7.41 29.90
N ASN A 95 -8.25 8.65 29.75
CA ASN A 95 -9.12 9.78 29.50
C ASN A 95 -9.35 10.01 27.99
N VAL A 96 -10.61 9.94 27.55
CA VAL A 96 -11.02 10.31 26.19
C VAL A 96 -11.21 11.83 26.15
N PHE A 97 -10.23 12.53 25.57
CA PHE A 97 -10.40 13.93 25.19
C PHE A 97 -10.65 14.04 23.69
N THR A 98 -11.71 14.75 23.30
CA THR A 98 -11.76 15.46 22.02
C THR A 98 -10.71 16.56 22.07
N GLN A 99 -9.51 16.22 21.64
CA GLN A 99 -8.46 17.18 21.36
C GLN A 99 -8.11 16.98 19.88
N GLU A 100 -8.19 18.05 19.08
CA GLU A 100 -7.38 18.12 17.86
C GLU A 100 -5.97 17.72 18.28
N CYS A 101 -5.37 16.69 17.71
CA CYS A 101 -4.53 16.98 16.58
C CYS A 101 -5.15 16.66 15.22
N SER A 102 -6.34 16.11 15.18
CA SER A 102 -6.35 14.68 15.49
C SER A 102 -6.74 13.93 14.22
N VAL A 103 -6.09 12.82 13.89
CA VAL A 103 -5.86 11.65 14.75
C VAL A 103 -4.38 11.25 14.87
N ASP A 104 -3.87 11.37 16.09
CA ASP A 104 -2.56 10.96 16.55
C ASP A 104 -2.58 9.41 16.72
N ASN A 105 -1.91 8.56 15.92
CA ASN A 105 -0.44 8.57 15.79
C ASN A 105 0.21 7.55 14.85
N GLN A 106 0.20 7.90 13.56
CA GLN A 106 1.15 7.45 12.52
C GLN A 106 2.04 8.65 12.20
N THR A 107 3.16 8.45 11.51
CA THR A 107 4.04 9.52 10.97
C THR A 107 3.22 10.55 10.18
N CYS A 108 2.69 11.59 10.84
CA CYS A 108 1.94 12.66 10.20
C CYS A 108 2.87 13.87 10.01
N VAL A 109 2.64 14.62 8.93
CA VAL A 109 3.37 15.87 8.65
C VAL A 109 2.90 16.93 9.63
N GLY A 110 3.72 17.26 10.62
CA GLY A 110 3.40 18.23 11.65
C GLY A 110 3.53 19.67 11.18
N GLN A 111 4.69 20.04 10.62
CA GLN A 111 4.94 21.35 10.02
C GLN A 111 5.48 21.15 8.60
N ALA A 112 4.81 21.78 7.63
CA ALA A 112 5.31 21.83 6.27
C ALA A 112 6.60 22.66 6.22
N ASN A 113 7.69 22.06 5.79
CA ASN A 113 8.94 22.76 5.47
C ASN A 113 9.06 22.89 3.95
N ARG A 114 10.21 23.37 3.44
CA ARG A 114 10.52 23.41 2.00
C ARG A 114 10.85 22.02 1.45
N SER A 115 9.93 21.08 1.63
CA SER A 115 9.99 19.72 1.08
C SER A 115 9.07 19.63 -0.16
N PRO A 116 9.50 18.94 -1.23
CA PRO A 116 8.65 18.66 -2.38
C PRO A 116 7.63 17.54 -2.14
N ILE A 117 7.64 16.91 -0.95
CA ILE A 117 6.92 15.67 -0.70
C ILE A 117 5.44 15.92 -0.39
N ILE A 118 4.57 15.09 -0.96
CA ILE A 118 3.18 14.94 -0.53
C ILE A 118 2.97 13.45 -0.18
N PRO A 119 2.82 13.10 1.10
CA PRO A 119 2.51 11.72 1.50
C PRO A 119 1.04 11.40 1.21
N PHE A 120 0.79 10.34 0.45
CA PHE A 120 -0.56 9.91 0.07
C PHE A 120 -1.03 8.71 0.89
N TYR A 121 -1.97 8.94 1.81
CA TYR A 121 -2.52 7.90 2.66
C TYR A 121 -3.84 7.36 2.14
N TRP A 122 -4.00 6.05 2.27
CA TRP A 122 -5.20 5.34 1.85
C TRP A 122 -5.44 4.12 2.73
N GLY A 123 -6.61 3.51 2.62
CA GLY A 123 -6.93 2.33 3.42
C GLY A 123 -8.38 1.90 3.32
N TYR A 124 -8.73 0.99 4.21
CA TYR A 124 -10.01 0.31 4.29
C TYR A 124 -10.77 0.72 5.55
N ARG A 125 -12.07 0.93 5.42
CA ARG A 125 -12.99 1.07 6.54
C ARG A 125 -14.30 0.33 6.23
N PRO A 126 -14.74 -0.62 7.06
CA PRO A 126 -16.06 -1.22 6.94
C PRO A 126 -17.18 -0.24 7.32
N VAL A 127 -18.38 -0.48 6.82
CA VAL A 127 -19.56 0.29 7.23
C VAL A 127 -20.06 -0.10 8.62
N GLU A 128 -20.89 0.72 9.24
CA GLU A 128 -21.60 0.32 10.46
C GLU A 128 -22.66 -0.76 10.12
N LYS A 129 -22.98 -1.63 11.09
CA LYS A 129 -23.79 -2.83 10.85
C LYS A 129 -25.18 -2.51 10.33
N GLU A 130 -25.81 -1.45 10.80
CA GLU A 130 -27.15 -1.04 10.40
C GLU A 130 -27.17 -0.62 8.92
N VAL A 131 -26.11 0.04 8.45
CA VAL A 131 -25.92 0.42 7.05
C VAL A 131 -25.73 -0.83 6.19
N TRP A 132 -24.90 -1.77 6.65
CA TRP A 132 -24.70 -3.05 5.98
C TRP A 132 -26.01 -3.85 5.87
N GLU A 133 -26.78 -4.00 6.94
CA GLU A 133 -28.05 -4.73 6.93
C GLU A 133 -29.08 -4.11 5.97
N ALA A 134 -29.19 -2.78 5.95
CA ALA A 134 -30.06 -2.07 5.03
C ALA A 134 -29.64 -2.29 3.57
N ASP A 135 -28.33 -2.24 3.30
CA ASP A 135 -27.79 -2.45 1.96
C ASP A 135 -27.92 -3.90 1.47
N GLN A 136 -27.77 -4.88 2.37
CA GLN A 136 -28.02 -6.30 2.09
C GLN A 136 -29.49 -6.57 1.74
N LYS A 137 -30.44 -5.96 2.45
CA LYS A 137 -31.87 -6.05 2.14
C LYS A 137 -32.19 -5.43 0.77
N ARG A 138 -31.62 -4.26 0.45
CA ARG A 138 -31.70 -3.64 -0.88
C ARG A 138 -31.17 -4.58 -1.95
N TYR A 139 -29.96 -5.11 -1.78
CA TYR A 139 -29.33 -6.01 -2.74
C TYR A 139 -30.16 -7.28 -2.98
N LYS A 140 -30.73 -7.88 -1.92
CA LYS A 140 -31.63 -9.04 -2.04
C LYS A 140 -32.87 -8.74 -2.88
N ALA A 141 -33.46 -7.55 -2.74
CA ALA A 141 -34.58 -7.12 -3.57
C ALA A 141 -34.13 -6.88 -5.02
N GLU A 142 -33.06 -6.12 -5.22
CA GLU A 142 -32.53 -5.83 -6.56
C GLU A 142 -32.06 -7.09 -7.31
N LEU A 143 -31.47 -8.07 -6.64
CA LEU A 143 -30.99 -9.30 -7.27
C LEU A 143 -32.16 -10.13 -7.85
N ARG A 144 -33.34 -10.07 -7.25
CA ARG A 144 -34.55 -10.75 -7.76
C ARG A 144 -35.06 -10.09 -9.04
N GLU A 145 -34.98 -8.76 -9.12
CA GLU A 145 -35.53 -7.96 -10.22
C GLU A 145 -34.53 -7.79 -11.36
N LYS A 146 -33.32 -7.32 -11.03
CA LYS A 146 -32.25 -6.92 -11.96
C LYS A 146 -31.24 -8.03 -12.26
N LYS A 147 -31.25 -9.14 -11.50
CA LYS A 147 -30.28 -10.25 -11.64
C LYS A 147 -28.83 -9.72 -11.64
N ASN A 148 -28.05 -10.03 -12.67
CA ASN A 148 -26.65 -9.62 -12.80
C ASN A 148 -26.46 -8.09 -12.87
N GLU A 149 -27.51 -7.31 -13.16
CA GLU A 149 -27.45 -5.86 -13.17
C GLU A 149 -27.60 -5.22 -11.77
N ALA A 150 -27.94 -5.99 -10.73
CA ALA A 150 -28.06 -5.49 -9.37
C ALA A 150 -26.76 -4.89 -8.83
N ASP A 151 -26.85 -3.79 -8.08
CA ASP A 151 -25.68 -3.16 -7.48
C ASP A 151 -25.30 -3.87 -6.17
N LEU A 152 -24.06 -4.33 -6.07
CA LEU A 152 -23.57 -5.09 -4.93
C LEU A 152 -23.78 -4.35 -3.60
N ALA A 153 -24.12 -5.12 -2.57
CA ALA A 153 -24.09 -4.64 -1.20
C ALA A 153 -22.66 -4.62 -0.66
N PHE A 154 -22.42 -3.80 0.35
CA PHE A 154 -21.24 -3.95 1.20
C PHE A 154 -21.20 -5.36 1.81
N ASP A 155 -20.04 -5.99 1.80
CA ASP A 155 -19.82 -7.33 2.35
C ASP A 155 -19.21 -7.29 3.74
N SER A 156 -18.69 -6.15 4.17
CA SER A 156 -18.10 -5.97 5.49
C SER A 156 -18.77 -4.91 6.36
N PHE A 157 -18.71 -5.13 7.66
CA PHE A 157 -19.19 -4.20 8.68
C PHE A 157 -18.30 -4.23 9.94
N VAL A 158 -18.32 -3.14 10.72
CA VAL A 158 -17.67 -3.08 12.04
C VAL A 158 -18.38 -4.06 12.98
N GLU A 159 -17.67 -5.08 13.48
CA GLU A 159 -18.28 -6.07 14.38
C GLU A 159 -18.76 -5.40 15.66
N ASN A 160 -19.98 -5.76 16.07
CA ASN A 160 -20.63 -5.21 17.27
C ASN A 160 -21.17 -6.29 18.21
N ASN A 161 -20.94 -7.57 17.90
CA ASN A 161 -21.25 -8.68 18.80
C ASN A 161 -20.23 -8.75 19.94
N GLU A 162 -20.68 -8.50 21.17
CA GLU A 162 -19.84 -8.47 22.36
C GLU A 162 -19.07 -9.78 22.61
N LEU A 163 -19.66 -10.94 22.29
CA LEU A 163 -18.99 -12.24 22.47
C LEU A 163 -17.83 -12.41 21.51
N LYS A 164 -18.00 -12.01 20.24
CA LYS A 164 -16.92 -12.05 19.25
C LYS A 164 -15.83 -11.05 19.59
N ILE A 165 -16.19 -9.82 19.96
CA ILE A 165 -15.23 -8.80 20.38
C ILE A 165 -14.44 -9.28 21.60
N LYS A 166 -15.11 -9.87 22.60
CA LYS A 166 -14.43 -10.46 23.77
C LYS A 166 -13.43 -11.56 23.36
N ALA A 167 -13.79 -12.41 22.39
CA ALA A 167 -12.90 -13.46 21.90
C ALA A 167 -11.62 -12.91 21.23
N HIS A 168 -11.67 -11.68 20.71
CA HIS A 168 -10.56 -11.02 20.01
C HIS A 168 -9.88 -9.96 20.89
N ASN A 169 -9.72 -10.25 22.18
CA ASN A 169 -9.13 -9.34 23.17
C ASN A 169 -9.77 -7.93 23.21
N LYS A 170 -11.09 -7.85 23.01
CA LYS A 170 -11.85 -6.60 22.94
C LYS A 170 -11.37 -5.63 21.85
N ALA A 171 -10.62 -6.13 20.86
CA ALA A 171 -10.13 -5.34 19.76
C ALA A 171 -11.28 -4.89 18.85
N LYS A 172 -11.05 -3.81 18.11
CA LYS A 172 -11.93 -3.40 17.01
C LYS A 172 -11.63 -4.30 15.82
N ILE A 173 -12.63 -5.02 15.36
CA ILE A 173 -12.52 -5.94 14.22
C ILE A 173 -13.66 -5.70 13.25
N ASP A 174 -13.49 -6.12 11.99
CA ASP A 174 -14.61 -6.29 11.07
C ASP A 174 -15.27 -7.67 11.26
N ASN A 175 -16.38 -7.89 10.56
CA ASN A 175 -17.12 -9.15 10.58
C ASN A 175 -16.33 -10.39 10.12
N TYR A 176 -15.15 -10.19 9.54
CA TYR A 176 -14.21 -11.26 9.16
C TYR A 176 -13.07 -11.43 10.16
N ALA A 177 -13.13 -10.78 11.32
CA ALA A 177 -12.07 -10.76 12.34
C ALA A 177 -10.79 -10.00 11.96
N ASN A 178 -10.79 -9.23 10.86
CA ASN A 178 -9.65 -8.37 10.55
C ASN A 178 -9.55 -7.25 11.59
N TRP A 179 -8.39 -7.14 12.24
CA TRP A 179 -8.11 -6.04 13.16
C TRP A 179 -8.21 -4.67 12.48
N LEU A 180 -8.86 -3.75 13.18
CA LEU A 180 -9.01 -2.34 12.84
C LEU A 180 -8.36 -1.48 13.93
N ASP A 181 -7.83 -0.33 13.51
CA ASP A 181 -7.25 0.66 14.39
C ASP A 181 -8.32 1.27 15.34
N PRO A 182 -7.91 2.11 16.31
CA PRO A 182 -8.85 2.80 17.19
C PRO A 182 -9.89 3.67 16.46
N ALA A 183 -9.62 4.13 15.25
CA ALA A 183 -10.60 4.83 14.42
C ALA A 183 -11.57 3.87 13.72
N LYS A 184 -11.43 2.54 13.87
CA LYS A 184 -12.12 1.47 13.14
C LYS A 184 -11.76 1.43 11.64
N SER A 185 -10.51 1.75 11.30
CA SER A 185 -9.97 1.70 9.93
C SER A 185 -8.70 0.85 9.85
N LYS A 186 -8.21 0.60 8.63
CA LYS A 186 -6.92 -0.05 8.40
C LYS A 186 -6.15 0.66 7.29
N GLY A 187 -5.01 1.27 7.64
CA GLY A 187 -4.09 1.90 6.68
C GLY A 187 -3.57 0.89 5.67
N GLY A 188 -3.61 1.24 4.38
CA GLY A 188 -3.26 0.36 3.26
C GLY A 188 -4.20 -0.84 3.05
N GLY A 189 -5.15 -1.09 3.95
CA GLY A 189 -6.06 -2.24 3.91
C GLY A 189 -5.47 -3.53 4.47
N THR A 190 -6.14 -4.65 4.23
CA THR A 190 -5.72 -5.96 4.76
C THR A 190 -4.63 -6.59 3.89
N PHE A 191 -3.55 -7.07 4.51
CA PHE A 191 -2.40 -7.68 3.83
C PHE A 191 -2.80 -8.83 2.90
N ALA A 192 -3.68 -9.71 3.39
CA ALA A 192 -4.22 -10.85 2.65
C ALA A 192 -5.09 -10.46 1.43
N ASN A 193 -5.41 -9.18 1.25
CA ASN A 193 -6.29 -8.68 0.19
C ASN A 193 -5.57 -7.93 -0.93
N ALA A 194 -4.23 -7.93 -0.93
CA ALA A 194 -3.43 -7.42 -2.04
C ALA A 194 -3.79 -8.12 -3.37
N THR A 195 -3.56 -7.43 -4.47
CA THR A 195 -3.87 -7.89 -5.84
C THR A 195 -2.66 -7.81 -6.74
N THR A 196 -2.68 -8.58 -7.83
CA THR A 196 -1.58 -8.66 -8.82
C THR A 196 -1.92 -7.92 -10.13
N ASN A 197 -3.11 -7.34 -10.24
CA ASN A 197 -3.58 -6.64 -11.44
C ASN A 197 -4.64 -5.58 -11.11
N ILE A 198 -4.91 -4.70 -12.07
CA ILE A 198 -5.84 -3.58 -11.89
C ILE A 198 -7.32 -4.03 -11.76
N PRO A 199 -7.86 -4.89 -12.65
CA PRO A 199 -9.25 -5.33 -12.57
C PRO A 199 -9.65 -5.90 -11.20
N ASP A 200 -8.77 -6.68 -10.57
CA ASP A 200 -9.07 -7.31 -9.28
C ASP A 200 -9.29 -6.33 -8.13
N MET A 201 -8.86 -5.06 -8.25
CA MET A 201 -9.23 -4.00 -7.29
C MET A 201 -10.74 -3.72 -7.26
N PHE A 202 -11.47 -4.13 -8.31
CA PHE A 202 -12.92 -4.02 -8.41
C PHE A 202 -13.62 -5.34 -8.08
N GLY A 203 -12.89 -6.40 -7.77
CA GLY A 203 -13.44 -7.72 -7.46
C GLY A 203 -13.63 -7.97 -5.96
N PRO A 204 -14.18 -9.15 -5.62
CA PRO A 204 -14.31 -9.60 -4.24
C PRO A 204 -12.93 -9.75 -3.58
N GLY A 205 -12.92 -9.71 -2.25
CA GLY A 205 -11.71 -10.03 -1.48
C GLY A 205 -11.31 -11.50 -1.63
N GLY A 206 -10.09 -11.82 -1.20
CA GLY A 206 -9.68 -13.23 -1.10
C GLY A 206 -10.58 -13.96 -0.10
N THR A 207 -11.32 -14.98 -0.56
CA THR A 207 -12.23 -15.82 0.26
C THR A 207 -11.91 -17.31 0.12
N GLY A 208 -12.09 -18.09 1.19
CA GLY A 208 -12.31 -19.54 1.10
C GLY A 208 -11.11 -20.48 1.36
N TRP A 209 -11.34 -21.78 1.17
CA TRP A 209 -10.50 -22.93 1.60
C TRP A 209 -9.00 -22.83 1.30
N THR A 210 -8.59 -22.09 0.27
CA THR A 210 -7.18 -21.81 -0.09
C THR A 210 -6.53 -20.83 0.89
N MET A 211 -7.25 -19.81 1.33
CA MET A 211 -6.87 -18.90 2.41
C MET A 211 -7.01 -19.58 3.77
N THR A 212 -7.96 -20.50 3.95
CA THR A 212 -8.05 -21.33 5.16
C THR A 212 -6.82 -22.24 5.28
N ALA A 213 -6.39 -22.91 4.21
CA ALA A 213 -5.19 -23.74 4.22
C ALA A 213 -3.89 -22.91 4.35
N ALA A 214 -3.78 -21.78 3.64
CA ALA A 214 -2.65 -20.85 3.77
C ALA A 214 -2.59 -20.19 5.16
N GLY A 215 -3.75 -19.85 5.71
CA GLY A 215 -3.91 -19.33 7.06
C GLY A 215 -3.53 -20.39 8.09
N TRP A 216 -4.01 -21.64 8.00
CA TRP A 216 -3.58 -22.71 8.92
C TRP A 216 -2.05 -22.90 8.91
N VAL A 217 -1.39 -22.62 7.79
CA VAL A 217 0.08 -22.71 7.61
C VAL A 217 0.82 -21.40 7.95
N SER A 218 0.17 -20.23 7.92
CA SER A 218 0.74 -18.98 8.49
C SER A 218 0.53 -18.88 10.00
N ARG A 219 -0.42 -19.65 10.54
CA ARG A 219 -0.86 -19.63 11.96
C ARG A 219 -0.39 -20.86 12.74
N SER A 220 0.64 -21.55 12.24
CA SER A 220 1.29 -22.68 12.93
C SER A 220 2.72 -22.31 13.35
N HIS A 221 3.05 -22.54 14.63
CA HIS A 221 4.41 -22.38 15.19
C HIS A 221 5.49 -23.17 14.42
N ILE A 222 5.08 -24.21 13.69
CA ILE A 222 5.96 -25.13 12.95
C ILE A 222 6.33 -24.57 11.55
N THR A 223 5.53 -23.66 10.99
CA THR A 223 5.66 -23.22 9.58
C THR A 223 5.78 -21.71 9.36
N ASN A 224 5.57 -20.88 10.39
CA ASN A 224 5.68 -19.42 10.29
C ASN A 224 6.64 -18.77 11.31
N SER A 225 7.47 -19.57 11.98
CA SER A 225 8.43 -19.10 12.99
C SER A 225 7.82 -18.19 14.08
N GLY A 226 6.51 -18.26 14.32
CA GLY A 226 5.81 -17.45 15.33
C GLY A 226 5.35 -16.06 14.90
N ASP A 227 5.34 -15.69 13.61
CA ASP A 227 4.79 -14.38 13.17
C ASP A 227 3.24 -14.40 13.13
N TRP A 228 2.61 -13.65 14.03
CA TRP A 228 1.15 -13.48 14.14
C TRP A 228 0.65 -12.10 13.69
N SER A 229 1.53 -11.26 13.13
CA SER A 229 1.19 -9.89 12.72
C SER A 229 0.45 -9.79 11.39
N HIS A 230 0.43 -10.89 10.63
CA HIS A 230 -0.23 -10.97 9.32
C HIS A 230 -1.23 -12.15 9.26
N PRO A 231 -2.28 -12.17 10.10
CA PRO A 231 -3.27 -13.23 10.06
C PRO A 231 -4.04 -13.20 8.73
N ILE A 232 -4.32 -14.38 8.18
CA ILE A 232 -5.05 -14.55 6.93
C ILE A 232 -6.51 -14.91 7.27
N TYR A 233 -7.37 -13.89 7.29
CA TYR A 233 -8.83 -14.03 7.39
C TYR A 233 -9.49 -13.92 6.01
N ASP A 234 -10.81 -14.14 5.96
CA ASP A 234 -11.60 -13.67 4.82
C ASP A 234 -11.49 -12.14 4.72
N ASN A 235 -11.59 -11.60 3.50
CA ASN A 235 -11.32 -10.19 3.25
C ASN A 235 -12.50 -9.46 2.65
N PRO A 236 -12.64 -8.15 2.94
CA PRO A 236 -13.64 -7.31 2.32
C PRO A 236 -13.39 -7.17 0.82
N HIS A 237 -14.43 -6.77 0.09
CA HIS A 237 -14.32 -6.39 -1.30
C HIS A 237 -13.22 -5.33 -1.52
N ARG A 238 -12.41 -5.49 -2.58
CA ARG A 238 -11.18 -4.69 -2.81
C ARG A 238 -11.40 -3.28 -3.32
N ILE A 239 -12.65 -2.83 -3.38
CA ILE A 239 -13.06 -1.58 -4.04
C ILE A 239 -12.39 -0.34 -3.41
N TYR A 240 -11.99 -0.43 -2.14
CA TYR A 240 -11.22 0.62 -1.48
C TYR A 240 -9.85 0.89 -2.13
N GLN A 241 -9.23 -0.10 -2.78
CA GLN A 241 -7.97 0.06 -3.54
C GLN A 241 -8.22 0.90 -4.79
N ALA A 242 -9.31 0.59 -5.53
CA ALA A 242 -9.72 1.39 -6.67
C ALA A 242 -10.13 2.81 -6.24
N PHE A 243 -10.79 2.96 -5.09
CA PHE A 243 -11.17 4.28 -4.56
C PHE A 243 -9.94 5.10 -4.17
N ALA A 244 -8.90 4.45 -3.61
CA ALA A 244 -7.61 5.08 -3.37
C ALA A 244 -6.97 5.58 -4.68
N ALA A 245 -7.01 4.78 -5.75
CA ALA A 245 -6.52 5.21 -7.06
C ALA A 245 -7.32 6.40 -7.61
N ARG A 246 -8.63 6.46 -7.36
CA ARG A 246 -9.47 7.59 -7.78
C ARG A 246 -9.10 8.85 -7.01
N ARG A 247 -8.85 8.73 -5.71
CA ARG A 247 -8.36 9.84 -4.87
C ARG A 247 -6.98 10.34 -5.30
N LEU A 248 -6.07 9.44 -5.68
CA LEU A 248 -4.76 9.83 -6.21
C LEU A 248 -4.90 10.54 -7.57
N ALA A 249 -5.78 10.07 -8.45
CA ALA A 249 -6.10 10.75 -9.71
C ALA A 249 -6.68 12.15 -9.43
N ASP A 250 -7.62 12.24 -8.50
CA ASP A 250 -8.23 13.49 -8.04
C ASP A 250 -7.21 14.51 -7.54
N LEU A 251 -6.21 14.08 -6.75
CA LEU A 251 -5.11 14.93 -6.28
C LEU A 251 -4.30 15.50 -7.45
N ILE A 252 -3.95 14.66 -8.43
CA ILE A 252 -3.25 15.10 -9.65
C ILE A 252 -4.13 16.08 -10.44
N LEU A 253 -5.42 15.77 -10.58
CA LEU A 253 -6.38 16.63 -11.27
C LEU A 253 -6.54 17.99 -10.58
N THR A 254 -6.54 18.04 -9.23
CA THR A 254 -6.54 19.30 -8.47
C THR A 254 -5.35 20.16 -8.86
N ILE A 255 -4.14 19.58 -8.93
CA ILE A 255 -2.92 20.28 -9.36
C ILE A 255 -3.01 20.73 -10.82
N ARG A 256 -3.47 19.85 -11.72
CA ARG A 256 -3.54 20.09 -13.17
C ARG A 256 -4.64 21.09 -13.57
N ARG A 257 -5.72 21.20 -12.80
CA ARG A 257 -6.84 22.12 -13.07
C ARG A 257 -6.57 23.54 -12.58
N ASP A 258 -5.75 23.71 -11.55
CA ASP A 258 -5.39 25.03 -11.07
C ASP A 258 -4.45 25.74 -12.07
N LYS A 259 -4.82 26.96 -12.49
CA LYS A 259 -4.08 27.71 -13.52
C LYS A 259 -2.62 27.98 -13.14
N ARG A 260 -2.31 28.04 -11.84
CA ARG A 260 -1.00 28.38 -11.29
C ARG A 260 -0.08 27.16 -11.28
N SER A 261 -0.61 25.98 -10.97
CA SER A 261 0.16 24.73 -10.83
C SER A 261 -0.04 23.73 -11.97
N LYS A 262 -0.83 24.05 -13.00
CA LYS A 262 -1.13 23.10 -14.09
C LYS A 262 0.11 22.50 -14.78
N ASN A 263 1.20 23.26 -14.80
CA ASN A 263 2.47 22.90 -15.42
C ASN A 263 3.53 22.43 -14.41
N ASP A 264 3.17 22.27 -13.12
CA ASP A 264 4.10 21.83 -12.09
C ASP A 264 4.60 20.42 -12.38
N THR A 265 5.87 20.15 -12.12
CA THR A 265 6.41 18.80 -12.31
C THR A 265 5.93 17.89 -11.19
N ILE A 266 5.20 16.82 -11.53
CA ILE A 266 4.67 15.84 -10.57
C ILE A 266 5.41 14.51 -10.74
N ASN A 267 6.06 14.04 -9.69
CA ASN A 267 6.61 12.70 -9.62
C ASN A 267 5.76 11.83 -8.69
N ILE A 268 5.68 10.53 -8.95
CA ILE A 268 5.13 9.57 -8.00
C ILE A 268 6.18 8.51 -7.68
N VAL A 269 6.44 8.30 -6.39
CA VAL A 269 7.23 7.18 -5.88
C VAL A 269 6.27 6.27 -5.13
N ALA A 270 6.00 5.11 -5.71
CA ALA A 270 5.02 4.18 -5.20
C ALA A 270 5.67 2.89 -4.74
N HIS A 271 5.11 2.28 -3.70
CA HIS A 271 5.59 1.03 -3.13
C HIS A 271 4.48 -0.01 -3.06
N SER A 272 4.81 -1.27 -3.32
CA SER A 272 3.90 -2.41 -3.16
C SER A 272 2.56 -2.20 -3.89
N GLN A 273 1.40 -2.45 -3.28
CA GLN A 273 0.07 -2.20 -3.88
C GLN A 273 -0.12 -0.75 -4.38
N GLY A 274 0.59 0.21 -3.78
CA GLY A 274 0.64 1.60 -4.23
C GLY A 274 1.07 1.74 -5.70
N THR A 275 1.83 0.78 -6.24
CA THR A 275 2.24 0.77 -7.66
C THR A 275 1.04 0.56 -8.59
N ILE A 276 0.14 -0.36 -8.25
CA ILE A 276 -1.08 -0.67 -9.03
C ILE A 276 -2.08 0.49 -8.92
N ILE A 277 -2.21 1.06 -7.71
CA ILE A 277 -2.98 2.29 -7.46
C ILE A 277 -2.48 3.42 -8.35
N THR A 278 -1.16 3.61 -8.43
CA THR A 278 -0.50 4.62 -9.26
C THR A 278 -0.76 4.41 -10.74
N MET A 279 -0.67 3.16 -11.23
CA MET A 279 -0.95 2.86 -12.65
C MET A 279 -2.38 3.24 -13.02
N LEU A 280 -3.38 2.80 -12.23
CA LEU A 280 -4.78 3.12 -12.49
C LEU A 280 -5.08 4.63 -12.37
N ALA A 281 -4.53 5.30 -11.35
CA ALA A 281 -4.72 6.72 -11.14
C ALA A 281 -4.30 7.55 -12.36
N ASN A 282 -3.11 7.30 -12.91
CA ASN A 282 -2.61 8.01 -14.08
C ASN A 282 -3.41 7.71 -15.36
N MET A 283 -3.93 6.48 -15.51
CA MET A 283 -4.85 6.15 -16.61
C MET A 283 -6.15 6.95 -16.52
N TRP A 284 -6.71 7.15 -15.31
CA TRP A 284 -7.89 8.01 -15.11
C TRP A 284 -7.60 9.48 -15.42
N VAL A 285 -6.46 10.01 -14.98
CA VAL A 285 -6.09 11.41 -15.30
C VAL A 285 -6.06 11.62 -16.81
N LYS A 286 -5.48 10.67 -17.56
CA LYS A 286 -5.41 10.76 -19.02
C LYS A 286 -6.77 10.59 -19.70
N GLU A 287 -7.64 9.72 -19.17
CA GLU A 287 -9.02 9.58 -19.65
C GLU A 287 -9.83 10.87 -19.49
N GLU A 288 -9.57 11.65 -18.44
CA GLU A 288 -10.14 12.99 -18.23
C GLU A 288 -9.50 14.08 -19.10
N GLY A 289 -8.56 13.73 -19.98
CA GLY A 289 -7.94 14.64 -20.94
C GLY A 289 -6.89 15.57 -20.35
N LEU A 290 -6.40 15.29 -19.13
CA LEU A 290 -5.31 16.03 -18.50
C LEU A 290 -4.02 15.20 -18.46
N GLU A 291 -2.88 15.88 -18.26
CA GLU A 291 -1.60 15.19 -18.22
C GLU A 291 -1.40 14.47 -16.87
N PRO A 292 -0.99 13.19 -16.90
CA PRO A 292 -0.69 12.39 -15.71
C PRO A 292 0.53 12.95 -14.94
N ALA A 293 1.04 12.17 -13.98
CA ALA A 293 2.35 12.44 -13.41
C ALA A 293 3.42 12.47 -14.51
N ASP A 294 4.47 13.25 -14.27
CA ASP A 294 5.57 13.45 -15.19
C ASP A 294 6.61 12.33 -15.12
N CYS A 295 6.76 11.65 -13.99
CA CYS A 295 7.60 10.47 -13.87
C CYS A 295 7.11 9.57 -12.72
N VAL A 296 7.27 8.26 -12.88
CA VAL A 296 6.82 7.27 -11.90
C VAL A 296 7.94 6.29 -11.56
N ILE A 297 8.16 6.06 -10.26
CA ILE A 297 9.05 5.02 -9.72
C ILE A 297 8.18 4.00 -8.99
N LEU A 298 8.24 2.73 -9.42
CA LEU A 298 7.49 1.61 -8.87
C LEU A 298 8.44 0.70 -8.09
N ASN A 299 8.32 0.69 -6.77
CA ASN A 299 9.16 -0.09 -5.86
C ASN A 299 8.42 -1.35 -5.44
N HIS A 300 9.04 -2.53 -5.57
CA HIS A 300 8.46 -3.79 -5.09
C HIS A 300 7.02 -4.04 -5.60
N SER A 301 6.74 -3.69 -6.86
CA SER A 301 5.42 -3.87 -7.46
C SER A 301 4.94 -5.32 -7.42
N PRO A 302 3.77 -5.61 -6.81
CA PRO A 302 3.14 -6.92 -6.84
C PRO A 302 2.43 -7.22 -8.16
N TYR A 303 2.40 -6.25 -9.10
CA TYR A 303 1.80 -6.46 -10.41
C TYR A 303 2.50 -7.59 -11.15
N SER A 304 1.75 -8.62 -11.52
CA SER A 304 2.29 -9.79 -12.21
C SER A 304 2.07 -9.67 -13.71
N THR A 305 3.07 -10.02 -14.51
CA THR A 305 2.96 -9.97 -15.97
C THR A 305 2.36 -11.22 -16.59
N ASP A 306 2.19 -12.28 -15.80
CA ASP A 306 1.60 -13.54 -16.24
C ASP A 306 0.39 -13.88 -15.38
N PHE A 307 -0.55 -14.58 -15.99
CA PHE A 307 -1.60 -15.28 -15.27
C PHE A 307 -0.99 -16.41 -14.44
N ARG A 308 -1.45 -16.58 -13.20
CA ARG A 308 -0.98 -17.65 -12.32
C ARG A 308 -2.08 -18.70 -12.14
N LEU A 309 -1.78 -19.97 -12.39
CA LEU A 309 -2.76 -21.06 -12.24
C LEU A 309 -3.36 -21.15 -10.83
N ILE A 310 -2.61 -20.75 -9.79
CA ILE A 310 -3.11 -20.67 -8.40
C ILE A 310 -4.15 -19.55 -8.22
N GLU A 311 -4.10 -18.47 -9.03
CA GLU A 311 -5.14 -17.42 -9.02
C GLU A 311 -6.49 -17.97 -9.51
N SER A 312 -6.53 -19.06 -10.29
CA SER A 312 -7.78 -19.74 -10.68
C SER A 312 -8.58 -20.30 -9.50
N TRP A 313 -7.99 -20.35 -8.31
CA TRP A 313 -8.66 -20.76 -7.09
C TRP A 313 -9.25 -19.57 -6.31
N SER A 314 -8.98 -18.34 -6.75
CA SER A 314 -9.65 -17.13 -6.27
C SER A 314 -10.97 -16.94 -7.03
N PRO A 315 -11.98 -16.28 -6.43
CA PRO A 315 -13.24 -16.03 -7.10
C PRO A 315 -13.07 -15.25 -8.41
N GLY A 316 -13.79 -15.69 -9.45
CA GLY A 316 -13.89 -15.00 -10.74
C GLY A 316 -12.84 -15.36 -11.78
N ASN A 317 -13.10 -14.89 -13.00
CA ASN A 317 -12.27 -15.03 -14.17
C ASN A 317 -11.13 -14.01 -14.14
N GLN A 318 -9.91 -14.51 -14.01
CA GLN A 318 -8.73 -13.67 -13.86
C GLN A 318 -8.31 -13.06 -15.20
N GLN A 319 -7.66 -11.89 -15.14
CA GLN A 319 -7.06 -11.26 -16.31
C GLN A 319 -5.98 -12.16 -16.93
N THR A 320 -6.00 -12.30 -18.27
CA THR A 320 -5.03 -13.10 -19.03
C THR A 320 -3.62 -12.51 -18.94
N THR A 321 -2.60 -13.34 -19.20
CA THR A 321 -1.21 -12.90 -19.36
C THR A 321 -1.11 -11.76 -20.37
N GLU A 322 -1.78 -11.90 -21.52
CA GLU A 322 -1.72 -10.88 -22.56
C GLU A 322 -2.41 -9.58 -22.13
N GLY A 323 -3.54 -9.64 -21.42
CA GLY A 323 -4.20 -8.47 -20.83
C GLY A 323 -3.31 -7.74 -19.82
N ARG A 324 -2.62 -8.49 -18.95
CA ARG A 324 -1.65 -7.94 -17.98
C ARG A 324 -0.48 -7.25 -18.68
N GLN A 325 0.12 -7.90 -19.68
CA GLN A 325 1.24 -7.34 -20.45
C GLN A 325 0.83 -6.10 -21.25
N ARG A 326 -0.34 -6.14 -21.92
CA ARG A 326 -0.87 -5.00 -22.68
C ARG A 326 -1.22 -3.83 -21.78
N THR A 327 -1.77 -4.07 -20.59
CA THR A 327 -2.04 -3.03 -19.60
C THR A 327 -0.75 -2.32 -19.16
N LEU A 328 0.33 -3.05 -18.86
CA LEU A 328 1.62 -2.45 -18.51
C LEU A 328 2.24 -1.68 -19.69
N ALA A 329 2.14 -2.21 -20.91
CA ALA A 329 2.61 -1.53 -22.11
C ALA A 329 1.81 -0.23 -22.39
N ASN A 330 0.49 -0.26 -22.20
CA ASN A 330 -0.39 0.90 -22.33
C ASN A 330 -0.03 1.97 -21.29
N PHE A 331 0.26 1.58 -20.05
CA PHE A 331 0.74 2.50 -19.02
C PHE A 331 2.04 3.20 -19.43
N CYS A 332 3.05 2.43 -19.88
CA CYS A 332 4.32 3.01 -20.34
C CYS A 332 4.11 3.95 -21.54
N LYS A 333 3.26 3.56 -22.48
CA LYS A 333 2.89 4.39 -23.63
C LYS A 333 2.17 5.68 -23.21
N LEU A 334 1.28 5.61 -22.24
CA LEU A 334 0.59 6.77 -21.66
C LEU A 334 1.60 7.75 -21.06
N MET A 335 2.55 7.26 -20.27
CA MET A 335 3.59 8.10 -19.68
C MET A 335 4.47 8.75 -20.77
N ALA A 336 4.78 8.02 -21.84
CA ALA A 336 5.53 8.54 -22.98
C ALA A 336 4.79 9.64 -23.78
N THR A 337 3.49 9.87 -23.55
CA THR A 337 2.76 11.00 -24.16
C THR A 337 3.10 12.35 -23.54
N ASN A 338 3.89 12.38 -22.47
CA ASN A 338 4.30 13.61 -21.81
C ASN A 338 4.98 14.57 -22.81
N PRO A 339 4.56 15.84 -22.89
CA PRO A 339 5.12 16.80 -23.85
C PRO A 339 6.62 17.06 -23.71
N LYS A 340 7.19 16.83 -22.53
CA LYS A 340 8.62 17.01 -22.22
C LYS A 340 9.42 15.72 -22.31
N TYR A 341 8.80 14.59 -22.67
CA TYR A 341 9.51 13.33 -22.87
C TYR A 341 10.54 13.49 -23.99
N SER A 342 11.78 13.09 -23.70
CA SER A 342 12.85 13.04 -24.68
C SER A 342 13.49 11.66 -24.73
N PRO A 343 13.50 10.97 -25.89
CA PRO A 343 14.15 9.67 -26.05
C PRO A 343 15.65 9.68 -25.77
N ASN A 344 16.34 10.81 -25.99
CA ASN A 344 17.77 10.95 -25.69
C ASN A 344 18.04 11.27 -24.20
N GLY A 345 16.99 11.43 -23.38
CA GLY A 345 17.11 11.72 -21.95
C GLY A 345 17.66 13.11 -21.60
N GLN A 346 17.65 14.05 -22.54
CA GLN A 346 18.15 15.42 -22.34
C GLN A 346 16.99 16.45 -22.26
N TYR A 347 17.22 17.55 -21.56
CA TYR A 347 16.33 18.72 -21.55
C TYR A 347 16.42 19.47 -22.88
N SER A 348 15.33 20.12 -23.29
CA SER A 348 15.40 21.13 -24.35
C SER A 348 16.25 22.33 -23.89
N GLY A 349 16.80 23.09 -24.85
CA GLY A 349 17.52 24.33 -24.54
C GLY A 349 16.66 25.32 -23.74
N ASP A 350 15.39 25.43 -24.12
CA ASP A 350 14.41 26.31 -23.48
C ASP A 350 14.08 25.85 -22.05
N ASP A 351 13.84 24.55 -21.82
CA ASP A 351 13.58 24.03 -20.47
C ASP A 351 14.79 24.22 -19.56
N LEU A 352 16.01 23.99 -20.07
CA LEU A 352 17.24 24.19 -19.31
C LEU A 352 17.48 25.66 -18.98
N GLN A 353 17.22 26.55 -19.95
CA GLN A 353 17.31 27.99 -19.73
C GLN A 353 16.28 28.44 -18.69
N LYS A 354 15.04 27.94 -18.78
CA LYS A 354 13.98 28.23 -17.82
C LYS A 354 14.36 27.82 -16.40
N LEU A 355 14.93 26.62 -16.21
CA LEU A 355 15.42 26.15 -14.92
C LEU A 355 16.50 27.06 -14.31
N LYS A 356 17.34 27.67 -15.15
CA LYS A 356 18.36 28.66 -14.71
C LYS A 356 17.73 30.00 -14.40
N ASP A 357 16.83 30.49 -15.26
CA ASP A 357 16.17 31.78 -15.13
C ASP A 357 15.32 31.86 -13.86
N THR A 358 14.66 30.77 -13.49
CA THR A 358 13.89 30.68 -12.25
C THR A 358 14.72 30.31 -11.03
N LEU A 359 16.05 30.20 -11.19
CA LEU A 359 17.00 29.82 -10.15
C LEU A 359 16.74 28.43 -9.54
N CYS A 360 15.86 27.62 -10.14
CA CYS A 360 15.59 26.25 -9.72
C CYS A 360 16.86 25.39 -9.83
N LEU A 361 17.62 25.59 -10.91
CA LEU A 361 18.96 25.07 -11.09
C LEU A 361 20.00 26.09 -10.61
N SER A 362 20.78 25.74 -9.59
CA SER A 362 21.84 26.59 -9.06
C SER A 362 23.06 26.63 -10.00
N ASN A 363 23.80 27.74 -10.00
CA ASN A 363 25.10 27.83 -10.68
C ASN A 363 26.15 26.85 -10.09
N ASN A 364 25.94 26.38 -8.86
CA ASN A 364 26.79 25.38 -8.22
C ASN A 364 26.43 23.94 -8.60
N ALA A 365 25.40 23.73 -9.43
CA ALA A 365 24.97 22.39 -9.81
C ALA A 365 25.97 21.71 -10.75
N GLN A 366 26.18 20.40 -10.56
CA GLN A 366 27.10 19.61 -11.39
C GLN A 366 26.48 19.14 -12.72
N TRP A 367 25.59 19.95 -13.31
CA TRP A 367 24.79 19.57 -14.48
C TRP A 367 25.57 19.54 -15.81
N SER A 368 26.86 19.93 -15.80
CA SER A 368 27.80 19.63 -16.89
C SER A 368 28.05 18.12 -17.04
N ASP A 369 27.86 17.36 -15.97
CA ASP A 369 27.86 15.90 -16.00
C ASP A 369 26.44 15.38 -16.30
N ALA A 370 26.30 14.62 -17.38
CA ALA A 370 25.05 14.06 -17.86
C ALA A 370 24.36 13.12 -16.85
N ARG A 371 25.06 12.66 -15.81
CA ARG A 371 24.47 11.88 -14.72
C ARG A 371 23.56 12.71 -13.81
N TYR A 372 23.77 14.03 -13.74
CA TYR A 372 22.97 14.96 -12.94
C TYR A 372 21.82 15.60 -13.72
N SER A 373 22.04 15.89 -15.01
CA SER A 373 21.16 16.70 -15.87
C SER A 373 20.14 15.89 -16.68
N ARG A 374 19.74 14.71 -16.20
CA ARG A 374 18.80 13.83 -16.89
C ARG A 374 17.38 14.38 -16.94
N ASN A 375 16.82 14.35 -18.14
CA ASN A 375 15.38 14.51 -18.35
C ASN A 375 14.70 13.16 -18.13
N ASN A 376 13.79 13.12 -17.15
CA ASN A 376 13.01 11.93 -16.79
C ASN A 376 11.50 12.11 -17.02
N PHE A 377 11.07 13.20 -17.67
CA PHE A 377 9.67 13.37 -18.05
C PHE A 377 9.22 12.20 -18.94
N GLY A 378 8.05 11.66 -18.68
CA GLY A 378 7.45 10.51 -19.33
C GLY A 378 8.07 9.15 -19.01
N LYS A 379 9.02 9.05 -18.07
CA LYS A 379 9.68 7.78 -17.72
C LYS A 379 8.94 7.00 -16.63
N VAL A 380 9.11 5.67 -16.70
CA VAL A 380 8.65 4.72 -15.69
C VAL A 380 9.85 3.90 -15.24
N TYR A 381 10.10 3.87 -13.94
CA TYR A 381 11.18 3.10 -13.34
C TYR A 381 10.62 1.93 -12.54
N ASN A 382 11.08 0.72 -12.81
CA ASN A 382 10.89 -0.44 -11.95
C ASN A 382 12.10 -0.60 -11.03
N TYR A 383 11.87 -0.45 -9.74
CA TYR A 383 12.85 -0.72 -8.70
C TYR A 383 12.51 -2.08 -8.10
N PHE A 384 13.34 -3.09 -8.43
CA PHE A 384 13.06 -4.47 -8.05
C PHE A 384 14.14 -5.05 -7.12
N CYS A 385 13.71 -5.92 -6.21
CA CYS A 385 14.57 -6.58 -5.24
C CYS A 385 14.39 -8.11 -5.31
N PRO A 386 15.38 -8.84 -5.84
CA PRO A 386 15.36 -10.31 -5.87
C PRO A 386 15.29 -10.98 -4.48
N ASN A 387 15.66 -10.25 -3.42
CA ASN A 387 15.59 -10.72 -2.04
C ASN A 387 14.20 -10.56 -1.39
N ASP A 388 13.24 -9.94 -2.07
CA ASP A 388 11.86 -9.74 -1.58
C ASP A 388 11.10 -11.08 -1.48
N THR A 389 10.74 -11.49 -0.26
CA THR A 389 10.03 -12.74 0.01
C THR A 389 8.51 -12.61 0.00
N ILE A 390 7.95 -11.40 -0.09
CA ILE A 390 6.50 -11.17 -0.20
C ILE A 390 6.07 -11.21 -1.66
N VAL A 391 6.73 -10.44 -2.51
CA VAL A 391 6.37 -10.31 -3.93
C VAL A 391 6.79 -11.56 -4.73
N SER A 392 7.73 -12.35 -4.20
CA SER A 392 8.16 -13.62 -4.78
C SER A 392 7.28 -14.82 -4.43
N MET A 393 6.26 -14.66 -3.59
CA MET A 393 5.35 -15.77 -3.26
C MET A 393 4.71 -16.33 -4.54
N LYS A 394 4.51 -17.65 -4.62
CA LYS A 394 4.06 -18.36 -5.84
C LYS A 394 2.74 -17.83 -6.43
N GLN A 395 1.87 -17.27 -5.60
CA GLN A 395 0.61 -16.67 -5.99
C GLN A 395 0.72 -15.20 -6.45
N VAL A 396 1.83 -14.51 -6.14
CA VAL A 396 2.06 -13.11 -6.50
C VAL A 396 3.00 -13.01 -7.71
N GLN A 397 4.27 -13.38 -7.53
CA GLN A 397 5.33 -13.30 -8.54
C GLN A 397 5.28 -11.97 -9.32
N GLY A 398 5.31 -10.86 -8.59
CA GLY A 398 5.24 -9.52 -9.16
C GLY A 398 6.57 -9.07 -9.74
N PHE A 399 6.54 -8.15 -10.73
CA PHE A 399 7.76 -7.68 -11.39
C PHE A 399 8.69 -6.85 -10.48
N GLY A 400 8.21 -6.42 -9.31
CA GLY A 400 9.02 -5.78 -8.28
C GLY A 400 9.96 -6.72 -7.54
N TRP A 401 9.84 -8.03 -7.75
CA TRP A 401 10.80 -9.02 -7.28
C TRP A 401 11.69 -9.53 -8.41
N SER A 402 11.08 -9.93 -9.53
CA SER A 402 11.79 -10.60 -10.64
C SER A 402 12.45 -9.63 -11.62
N GLY A 403 11.99 -8.38 -11.68
CA GLY A 403 12.17 -7.55 -12.87
C GLY A 403 11.24 -7.99 -14.02
N ILE A 404 11.38 -7.33 -15.16
CA ILE A 404 10.68 -7.63 -16.42
C ILE A 404 11.67 -8.29 -17.39
N ALA A 405 11.30 -9.46 -17.89
CA ALA A 405 12.05 -10.20 -18.90
C ALA A 405 12.25 -9.42 -20.21
N ASP A 406 13.40 -9.60 -20.85
CA ASP A 406 13.81 -8.91 -22.09
C ASP A 406 12.73 -8.98 -23.18
N SER A 407 12.01 -10.11 -23.28
CA SER A 407 10.96 -10.36 -24.28
C SER A 407 9.74 -9.44 -24.11
N LEU A 408 9.35 -9.14 -22.87
CA LEU A 408 8.29 -8.19 -22.56
C LEU A 408 8.85 -6.77 -22.54
N ARG A 409 10.06 -6.58 -22.00
CA ARG A 409 10.75 -5.28 -21.93
C ARG A 409 10.82 -4.59 -23.29
N ALA A 410 11.07 -5.35 -24.35
CA ALA A 410 11.07 -4.87 -25.74
C ALA A 410 9.73 -4.26 -26.21
N LYS A 411 8.62 -4.59 -25.54
CA LYS A 411 7.26 -4.11 -25.87
C LYS A 411 6.85 -2.88 -25.04
N LEU A 412 7.59 -2.53 -23.98
CA LEU A 412 7.22 -1.45 -23.04
C LEU A 412 7.66 -0.05 -23.50
N GLY A 413 8.46 0.05 -24.56
CA GLY A 413 9.00 1.32 -25.05
C GLY A 413 10.30 1.75 -24.34
N ALA A 414 10.99 2.76 -24.89
CA ALA A 414 12.29 3.21 -24.40
C ALA A 414 12.23 3.99 -23.05
N ASN A 415 11.04 4.40 -22.63
CA ASN A 415 10.83 5.19 -21.41
C ASN A 415 10.68 4.34 -20.13
N PHE A 416 10.54 3.02 -20.27
CA PHE A 416 10.59 2.09 -19.13
C PHE A 416 12.05 1.75 -18.80
N ASN A 417 12.43 1.75 -17.52
CA ASN A 417 13.78 1.46 -17.06
C ASN A 417 13.72 0.59 -15.81
N GLN A 418 14.71 -0.27 -15.60
CA GLN A 418 14.75 -1.18 -14.45
C GLN A 418 16.05 -1.04 -13.68
N ARG A 419 15.95 -0.90 -12.36
CA ARG A 419 17.08 -0.83 -11.43
C ARG A 419 16.94 -1.94 -10.41
N VAL A 420 17.99 -2.73 -10.24
CA VAL A 420 18.05 -3.80 -9.25
C VAL A 420 18.64 -3.28 -7.94
N PHE A 421 18.02 -3.67 -6.83
CA PHE A 421 18.52 -3.47 -5.48
C PHE A 421 18.64 -4.83 -4.81
N CYS A 422 19.87 -5.30 -4.67
CA CYS A 422 20.17 -6.64 -4.21
C CYS A 422 21.36 -6.58 -3.26
N LYS A 423 21.38 -7.47 -2.27
CA LYS A 423 22.54 -7.61 -1.37
C LYS A 423 23.82 -7.75 -2.19
N ASP A 424 24.86 -7.05 -1.74
CA ASP A 424 26.22 -7.08 -2.32
C ASP A 424 26.30 -6.70 -3.81
N VAL A 425 25.26 -6.05 -4.33
CA VAL A 425 25.27 -5.45 -5.66
C VAL A 425 25.49 -3.95 -5.56
N TYR A 426 26.42 -3.43 -6.35
CA TYR A 426 26.61 -2.00 -6.51
C TYR A 426 25.49 -1.40 -7.36
N VAL A 427 24.73 -0.49 -6.79
CA VAL A 427 23.65 0.20 -7.48
C VAL A 427 24.22 1.32 -8.34
N GLY A 428 23.79 1.35 -9.61
CA GLY A 428 24.10 2.43 -10.55
C GLY A 428 25.50 2.41 -11.14
N HIS A 429 26.28 1.34 -10.99
CA HIS A 429 27.62 1.21 -11.56
C HIS A 429 27.59 0.92 -13.08
N ASN A 430 26.78 -0.05 -13.50
CA ASN A 430 26.64 -0.51 -14.88
C ASN A 430 25.18 -0.33 -15.36
N THR A 431 24.99 -0.33 -16.68
CA THR A 431 23.68 -0.25 -17.34
C THR A 431 23.70 -1.03 -18.65
N GLY A 432 22.57 -1.62 -19.03
CA GLY A 432 22.42 -2.42 -20.25
C GLY A 432 22.99 -3.84 -20.15
N GLU A 433 23.35 -4.28 -18.96
CA GLU A 433 23.91 -5.62 -18.72
C GLU A 433 22.84 -6.58 -18.18
N ARG A 434 22.99 -7.87 -18.52
CA ARG A 434 22.13 -8.93 -17.97
C ARG A 434 22.44 -9.09 -16.48
N PHE A 435 21.38 -9.21 -15.70
CA PHE A 435 21.49 -9.38 -14.26
C PHE A 435 21.82 -10.83 -13.90
N GLU A 436 22.85 -11.03 -13.08
CA GLU A 436 23.21 -12.33 -12.55
C GLU A 436 22.98 -12.36 -11.04
N PHE A 437 21.95 -13.09 -10.62
CA PHE A 437 21.68 -13.31 -9.20
C PHE A 437 22.52 -14.49 -8.68
N SER A 438 23.54 -14.21 -7.87
CA SER A 438 24.41 -15.25 -7.34
C SER A 438 23.79 -15.99 -6.14
N LYS A 439 24.00 -17.32 -6.08
CA LYS A 439 23.34 -18.19 -5.08
C LYS A 439 23.81 -17.96 -3.63
N ALA A 440 24.99 -17.37 -3.41
CA ALA A 440 25.46 -16.99 -2.07
C ALA A 440 24.68 -15.78 -1.48
N LEU A 441 23.87 -15.10 -2.30
CA LEU A 441 23.09 -13.93 -1.92
C LEU A 441 21.67 -14.26 -1.43
N SER A 442 21.24 -15.54 -1.55
CA SER A 442 19.93 -16.03 -1.08
C SER A 442 19.85 -16.31 0.43
N ASP A 443 20.97 -16.21 1.15
CA ASP A 443 21.04 -16.55 2.59
C ASP A 443 20.53 -15.42 3.50
N SER A 444 20.13 -14.28 2.91
CA SER A 444 19.66 -13.07 3.59
C SER A 444 18.17 -13.05 3.95
N GLY A 445 17.50 -14.17 3.71
CA GLY A 445 16.06 -14.34 3.82
C GLY A 445 15.72 -15.67 3.15
N GLN A 446 15.80 -16.79 3.88
CA GLN A 446 15.62 -18.13 3.31
C GLN A 446 14.34 -18.18 2.48
N MET A 447 14.48 -18.26 1.15
CA MET A 447 13.36 -18.50 0.25
C MET A 447 12.74 -19.86 0.60
N GLY A 448 11.60 -19.82 1.27
CA GLY A 448 10.90 -21.01 1.75
C GLY A 448 10.13 -21.71 0.63
N ALA A 449 9.49 -22.83 0.95
CA ALA A 449 8.69 -23.60 -0.01
C ALA A 449 7.52 -22.81 -0.65
N LYS A 450 7.14 -21.66 -0.06
CA LYS A 450 6.08 -20.76 -0.53
C LYS A 450 6.56 -19.78 -1.62
N ASN A 451 7.87 -19.55 -1.73
CA ASN A 451 8.45 -18.62 -2.71
C ASN A 451 8.73 -19.31 -4.05
N ALA A 452 8.59 -18.56 -5.13
CA ALA A 452 9.00 -19.01 -6.45
C ALA A 452 10.52 -18.83 -6.63
N SER A 453 11.12 -19.62 -7.51
CA SER A 453 12.46 -19.36 -8.02
C SER A 453 12.38 -18.70 -9.39
N TYR A 454 13.29 -17.78 -9.67
CA TYR A 454 13.38 -17.10 -10.96
C TYR A 454 14.81 -17.18 -11.50
N ASN A 455 14.94 -17.36 -12.81
CA ASN A 455 16.24 -17.34 -13.48
C ASN A 455 16.45 -15.97 -14.12
N PHE A 456 17.27 -15.14 -13.48
CA PHE A 456 17.48 -13.75 -13.87
C PHE A 456 18.27 -13.54 -15.15
N LYS A 457 18.73 -14.62 -15.81
CA LYS A 457 19.51 -14.53 -17.06
C LYS A 457 18.80 -13.79 -18.19
N ASP A 458 17.48 -13.64 -18.15
CA ASP A 458 16.68 -12.90 -19.14
C ASP A 458 16.24 -11.51 -18.68
N ILE A 459 16.85 -10.99 -17.61
CA ILE A 459 16.60 -9.65 -17.08
C ILE A 459 17.79 -8.76 -17.42
N THR A 460 17.54 -7.65 -18.09
CA THR A 460 18.54 -6.58 -18.30
C THR A 460 18.26 -5.39 -17.39
N VAL A 461 19.29 -4.93 -16.66
CA VAL A 461 19.24 -3.71 -15.83
C VAL A 461 19.68 -2.54 -16.68
N ASP A 462 18.72 -1.72 -17.11
CA ASP A 462 18.91 -0.65 -18.10
C ASP A 462 18.65 0.75 -17.54
N ALA A 463 18.43 0.87 -16.23
CA ALA A 463 18.37 2.18 -15.58
C ALA A 463 19.73 2.89 -15.66
N PRO A 464 19.76 4.21 -15.98
CA PRO A 464 21.00 4.96 -16.11
C PRO A 464 21.92 4.90 -14.88
N ILE A 465 23.23 4.93 -15.13
CA ILE A 465 24.33 4.95 -14.13
C ILE A 465 24.14 6.06 -13.09
N LEU A 466 24.44 5.88 -11.82
CA LEU A 466 24.27 6.96 -10.83
C LEU A 466 25.53 7.83 -10.72
N PRO A 467 25.42 9.12 -10.34
CA PRO A 467 26.62 9.92 -10.06
C PRO A 467 27.46 9.36 -8.92
N VAL A 468 26.78 8.82 -7.90
CA VAL A 468 27.38 8.14 -6.76
C VAL A 468 26.82 6.72 -6.73
N THR A 469 27.70 5.74 -6.93
CA THR A 469 27.36 4.33 -6.77
C THR A 469 27.46 3.95 -5.30
N PHE A 470 26.69 2.93 -4.88
CA PHE A 470 26.72 2.44 -3.51
C PHE A 470 26.33 0.97 -3.48
N GLN A 471 26.84 0.22 -2.50
CA GLN A 471 26.41 -1.15 -2.26
C GLN A 471 25.06 -1.13 -1.53
N PHE A 472 24.06 -1.80 -2.09
CA PHE A 472 22.76 -1.88 -1.44
C PHE A 472 22.82 -2.81 -0.23
N LYS A 473 22.25 -2.34 0.88
CA LYS A 473 22.12 -3.11 2.11
C LYS A 473 20.66 -3.46 2.34
N LEU A 474 20.44 -4.71 2.67
CA LEU A 474 19.13 -5.21 3.07
C LEU A 474 18.76 -4.76 4.48
N GLY A 475 17.46 -4.78 4.77
CA GLY A 475 16.94 -4.51 6.11
C GLY A 475 17.53 -5.51 7.11
N GLY A 476 18.04 -4.99 8.22
CA GLY A 476 18.67 -5.76 9.29
C GLY A 476 20.00 -6.42 8.93
N GLN A 477 20.60 -6.12 7.78
CA GLN A 477 21.88 -6.72 7.37
C GLN A 477 23.02 -6.43 8.37
N ASP A 478 23.03 -5.23 8.95
CA ASP A 478 24.07 -4.78 9.89
C ASP A 478 23.68 -5.00 11.37
N ASN A 479 22.59 -5.74 11.65
CA ASN A 479 22.04 -5.94 12.99
C ASN A 479 23.09 -6.33 14.04
N ALA A 480 23.99 -7.26 13.71
CA ALA A 480 25.03 -7.70 14.64
C ALA A 480 25.95 -6.54 15.10
N GLU A 481 26.22 -5.57 14.24
CA GLU A 481 27.01 -4.37 14.59
C GLU A 481 26.16 -3.29 15.24
N GLU A 482 24.90 -3.14 14.83
CA GLU A 482 23.97 -2.17 15.43
C GLU A 482 23.54 -2.58 16.85
N HIS A 483 23.37 -3.89 17.11
CA HIS A 483 23.05 -4.46 18.42
C HIS A 483 24.10 -4.12 19.47
N LYS A 484 25.39 -4.10 19.09
CA LYS A 484 26.49 -3.68 19.98
C LYS A 484 26.33 -2.24 20.48
N LYS A 485 25.61 -1.39 19.73
CA LYS A 485 25.34 0.01 20.07
C LYS A 485 23.97 0.19 20.73
N ASN A 486 22.98 -0.61 20.36
CA ASN A 486 21.63 -0.58 20.88
C ASN A 486 21.09 -2.00 21.06
N PRO A 487 21.07 -2.54 22.30
CA PRO A 487 20.60 -3.88 22.58
C PRO A 487 19.14 -4.18 22.20
N ASN A 488 18.33 -3.15 21.91
CA ASN A 488 16.94 -3.31 21.45
C ASN A 488 16.82 -3.74 19.98
N ILE A 489 17.90 -3.65 19.19
CA ILE A 489 17.95 -4.18 17.83
C ILE A 489 18.30 -5.67 17.92
N PRO A 490 17.68 -6.59 17.17
CA PRO A 490 18.07 -8.00 17.22
C PRO A 490 19.56 -8.22 16.93
N ALA A 491 20.21 -9.16 17.62
CA ALA A 491 21.62 -9.48 17.40
C ALA A 491 21.87 -10.23 16.09
N GLU A 492 20.89 -11.06 15.67
CA GLU A 492 20.97 -11.81 14.42
C GLU A 492 20.68 -10.91 13.19
N PRO A 493 21.45 -11.05 12.09
CA PRO A 493 21.16 -10.40 10.82
C PRO A 493 19.76 -10.70 10.27
N TYR A 494 19.18 -9.72 9.59
CA TYR A 494 17.88 -9.79 8.89
C TYR A 494 16.69 -10.09 9.80
N ARG A 495 16.83 -9.83 11.11
CA ARG A 495 15.74 -9.92 12.08
C ARG A 495 15.20 -8.55 12.43
N THR A 496 13.91 -8.47 12.71
CA THR A 496 13.26 -7.27 13.23
C THR A 496 12.34 -7.63 14.39
N THR A 497 11.93 -6.60 15.12
CA THR A 497 10.87 -6.69 16.13
C THR A 497 9.56 -6.16 15.56
N LEU A 498 8.43 -6.59 16.12
CA LEU A 498 7.11 -6.05 15.77
C LEU A 498 7.04 -4.57 16.11
N SER A 499 6.53 -3.75 15.19
CA SER A 499 6.40 -2.30 15.36
C SER A 499 5.07 -1.78 14.79
N GLY A 500 4.77 -0.51 15.00
CA GLY A 500 3.50 0.07 14.55
C GLY A 500 2.28 -0.64 15.14
N ASN A 501 1.34 -1.04 14.29
CA ASN A 501 0.11 -1.77 14.67
C ASN A 501 0.32 -3.28 14.82
N ASP A 502 1.45 -3.80 14.35
CA ASP A 502 1.69 -5.23 14.27
C ASP A 502 1.58 -5.95 15.63
N PRO A 503 2.03 -5.37 16.77
CA PRO A 503 1.79 -5.97 18.08
C PRO A 503 0.31 -6.15 18.41
N ASP A 504 -0.55 -5.18 18.12
CA ASP A 504 -1.97 -5.24 18.44
C ASP A 504 -2.71 -6.22 17.51
N ILE A 505 -2.32 -6.27 16.24
CA ILE A 505 -2.80 -7.28 15.29
C ILE A 505 -2.43 -8.68 15.81
N SER A 506 -1.19 -8.86 16.26
CA SER A 506 -0.69 -10.13 16.80
C SER A 506 -1.42 -10.53 18.08
N LYS A 507 -1.60 -9.60 19.02
CA LYS A 507 -2.38 -9.83 20.26
C LYS A 507 -3.80 -10.28 19.93
N THR A 508 -4.43 -9.64 18.94
CA THR A 508 -5.81 -9.95 18.53
C THR A 508 -5.92 -11.35 17.93
N ALA A 509 -4.99 -11.71 17.04
CA ALA A 509 -4.97 -13.03 16.41
C ALA A 509 -4.67 -14.15 17.43
N LEU A 510 -3.72 -13.93 18.34
CA LEU A 510 -3.39 -14.86 19.40
C LEU A 510 -4.56 -15.12 20.35
N ALA A 511 -5.33 -14.08 20.69
CA ALA A 511 -6.47 -14.20 21.59
C ALA A 511 -7.61 -15.07 21.03
N ASP A 512 -7.82 -15.02 19.71
CA ASP A 512 -8.86 -15.81 19.05
C ASP A 512 -8.41 -17.25 18.76
N GLU A 513 -7.11 -17.46 18.50
CA GLU A 513 -6.64 -18.74 17.94
C GLU A 513 -5.75 -19.58 18.87
N GLN A 514 -5.11 -18.98 19.88
CA GLN A 514 -4.21 -19.69 20.79
C GLN A 514 -4.78 -19.81 22.20
N PHE A 515 -5.04 -21.05 22.63
CA PHE A 515 -5.62 -21.37 23.92
C PHE A 515 -4.63 -22.09 24.84
N ILE A 516 -4.80 -21.90 26.13
CA ILE A 516 -4.06 -22.62 27.15
C ILE A 516 -4.86 -23.87 27.52
N HIS A 517 -4.19 -25.01 27.43
CA HIS A 517 -4.68 -26.30 27.88
C HIS A 517 -4.03 -26.62 29.23
N GLU A 518 -4.84 -26.77 30.26
CA GLU A 518 -4.37 -27.05 31.60
C GLU A 518 -5.28 -28.03 32.32
N THR A 519 -4.73 -28.77 33.28
CA THR A 519 -5.50 -29.65 34.14
C THR A 519 -5.49 -29.09 35.55
N ARG A 520 -6.67 -28.92 36.15
CA ARG A 520 -6.84 -28.42 37.52
C ARG A 520 -7.64 -29.42 38.37
N ALA A 521 -7.49 -29.36 39.69
CA ALA A 521 -8.30 -30.15 40.61
C ALA A 521 -9.74 -29.66 40.60
N ILE A 522 -10.73 -30.57 40.56
CA ILE A 522 -12.15 -30.19 40.49
C ILE A 522 -12.53 -29.30 41.68
N PRO A 523 -13.21 -28.15 41.48
CA PRO A 523 -13.48 -27.25 42.57
C PRO A 523 -14.67 -27.71 43.42
N ASP A 524 -14.76 -27.17 44.64
CA ASP A 524 -15.89 -27.42 45.53
C ASP A 524 -17.20 -27.01 44.85
N GLY A 525 -18.23 -27.87 44.99
CA GLY A 525 -19.50 -27.71 44.28
C GLY A 525 -19.58 -28.40 42.92
N PHE A 526 -18.48 -28.96 42.39
CA PHE A 526 -18.46 -29.74 41.14
C PHE A 526 -18.12 -31.22 41.33
N GLY A 527 -17.84 -31.67 42.56
CA GLY A 527 -17.41 -33.04 42.88
C GLY A 527 -18.43 -34.16 42.59
N PHE A 528 -19.64 -33.82 42.13
CA PHE A 528 -20.65 -34.78 41.67
C PHE A 528 -20.54 -35.12 40.17
N MET A 529 -19.66 -34.44 39.43
CA MET A 529 -19.48 -34.69 38.00
C MET A 529 -18.79 -36.02 37.75
N ARG A 530 -19.25 -36.74 36.71
CA ARG A 530 -18.65 -38.01 36.29
C ARG A 530 -17.52 -37.76 35.29
N ASP A 531 -16.63 -38.75 35.19
CA ASP A 531 -15.61 -38.78 34.13
C ASP A 531 -16.21 -38.59 32.73
N GLN A 532 -15.51 -37.81 31.89
CA GLN A 532 -15.88 -37.37 30.54
C GLN A 532 -17.10 -36.44 30.45
N HIS A 533 -17.55 -35.83 31.56
CA HIS A 533 -18.59 -34.81 31.50
C HIS A 533 -18.06 -33.54 30.82
N ASN A 534 -18.68 -33.13 29.72
CA ASN A 534 -18.40 -31.83 29.08
C ASN A 534 -19.24 -30.75 29.77
N PHE A 535 -18.58 -29.69 30.25
CA PHE A 535 -19.25 -28.62 30.97
C PHE A 535 -20.20 -27.84 30.05
N THR A 536 -21.38 -27.50 30.56
CA THR A 536 -22.35 -26.60 29.93
C THR A 536 -21.87 -25.14 30.02
N ALA A 537 -22.51 -24.23 29.27
CA ALA A 537 -22.18 -22.80 29.30
C ALA A 537 -22.29 -22.18 30.72
N ALA A 538 -23.30 -22.58 31.50
CA ALA A 538 -23.48 -22.10 32.87
C ALA A 538 -22.39 -22.66 33.81
N GLU A 539 -22.05 -23.93 33.65
CA GLU A 539 -20.98 -24.58 34.42
C GLU A 539 -19.60 -23.97 34.09
N LEU A 540 -19.34 -23.66 32.82
CA LEU A 540 -18.13 -22.96 32.38
C LEU A 540 -18.04 -21.54 32.94
N ALA A 541 -19.16 -20.82 33.04
CA ALA A 541 -19.18 -19.49 33.63
C ALA A 541 -18.83 -19.53 35.13
N ALA A 542 -19.42 -20.47 35.87
CA ALA A 542 -19.09 -20.69 37.28
C ALA A 542 -17.63 -21.16 37.45
N LEU A 543 -17.15 -22.05 36.57
CA LEU A 543 -15.75 -22.50 36.58
C LEU A 543 -14.76 -21.35 36.31
N SER A 544 -15.11 -20.48 35.35
CA SER A 544 -14.35 -19.28 34.99
C SER A 544 -14.24 -18.31 36.18
N GLU A 545 -15.33 -18.13 36.92
CA GLU A 545 -15.35 -17.29 38.12
C GLU A 545 -14.51 -17.89 39.27
N ILE A 546 -14.64 -19.20 39.53
CA ILE A 546 -13.87 -19.87 40.60
C ILE A 546 -12.36 -19.76 40.36
N TYR A 547 -11.94 -20.01 39.13
CA TYR A 547 -10.53 -20.03 38.77
C TYR A 547 -9.96 -18.70 38.30
N GLN A 548 -10.81 -17.67 38.15
CA GLN A 548 -10.46 -16.38 37.57
C GLN A 548 -9.80 -16.52 36.19
N ILE A 549 -10.42 -17.33 35.33
CA ILE A 549 -9.99 -17.62 33.95
C ILE A 549 -11.12 -17.38 32.98
N ASP A 550 -10.83 -17.30 31.68
CA ASP A 550 -11.86 -17.30 30.63
C ASP A 550 -11.93 -18.68 29.97
N ALA A 551 -12.66 -19.61 30.59
CA ALA A 551 -12.77 -20.98 30.13
C ALA A 551 -13.70 -21.08 28.90
N ILE A 552 -13.22 -21.75 27.83
CA ILE A 552 -13.96 -21.97 26.59
C ILE A 552 -14.55 -23.38 26.56
N ARG A 553 -13.78 -24.35 27.06
CA ARG A 553 -14.18 -25.75 27.13
C ARG A 553 -13.59 -26.36 28.38
N ALA A 554 -14.34 -27.25 29.02
CA ALA A 554 -13.86 -28.04 30.13
C ALA A 554 -14.46 -29.44 30.09
N THR A 555 -13.63 -30.43 30.43
CA THR A 555 -14.02 -31.84 30.53
C THR A 555 -13.62 -32.35 31.91
N ALA A 556 -14.57 -32.91 32.65
CA ALA A 556 -14.30 -33.53 33.94
C ALA A 556 -13.57 -34.88 33.71
N ILE A 557 -12.47 -35.12 34.42
CA ILE A 557 -11.65 -36.34 34.30
C ILE A 557 -11.65 -37.09 35.62
N GLY A 558 -11.99 -38.37 35.57
CA GLY A 558 -11.98 -39.27 36.72
C GLY A 558 -11.21 -40.56 36.44
N PRO A 559 -10.91 -41.36 37.47
CA PRO A 559 -10.14 -42.60 37.32
C PRO A 559 -10.87 -43.68 36.50
N SER A 560 -12.20 -43.58 36.36
CA SER A 560 -12.99 -44.38 35.41
C SER A 560 -14.36 -43.73 35.16
N ARG A 561 -15.05 -44.13 34.08
CA ARG A 561 -16.41 -43.67 33.71
C ARG A 561 -17.49 -43.86 34.79
N GLN A 562 -17.23 -44.70 35.80
CA GLN A 562 -18.18 -44.98 36.89
C GLN A 562 -17.87 -44.18 38.17
N MET A 563 -16.73 -43.47 38.21
CA MET A 563 -16.28 -42.72 39.38
C MET A 563 -16.42 -41.22 39.17
N MET A 564 -16.45 -40.48 40.29
CA MET A 564 -16.48 -39.02 40.25
C MET A 564 -15.17 -38.48 39.71
N ALA A 565 -15.27 -37.39 38.95
CA ALA A 565 -14.12 -36.68 38.46
C ALA A 565 -13.34 -36.06 39.63
N THR A 566 -12.02 -36.14 39.55
CA THR A 566 -11.10 -35.52 40.52
C THR A 566 -10.38 -34.33 39.91
N GLN A 567 -10.37 -34.25 38.59
CA GLN A 567 -9.71 -33.20 37.82
C GLN A 567 -10.65 -32.67 36.75
N VAL A 568 -10.30 -31.51 36.22
CA VAL A 568 -10.93 -30.90 35.05
C VAL A 568 -9.83 -30.51 34.07
N GLU A 569 -9.96 -31.01 32.84
CA GLU A 569 -9.15 -30.56 31.71
C GLU A 569 -9.83 -29.33 31.12
N ILE A 570 -9.13 -28.20 31.13
CA ILE A 570 -9.67 -26.90 30.75
C ILE A 570 -8.91 -26.38 29.54
N THR A 571 -9.66 -25.93 28.54
CA THR A 571 -9.18 -25.04 27.47
C THR A 571 -9.68 -23.64 27.76
N ARG A 572 -8.76 -22.69 27.97
CA ARG A 572 -9.08 -21.29 28.28
C ARG A 572 -8.35 -20.31 27.37
N ARG A 573 -8.85 -19.08 27.29
CA ARG A 573 -8.10 -17.97 26.68
C ARG A 573 -6.92 -17.57 27.55
N MET A 574 -5.92 -16.99 26.89
CA MET A 574 -4.83 -16.28 27.56
C MET A 574 -5.37 -15.03 28.25
N ASN A 575 -4.77 -14.66 29.38
CA ASN A 575 -4.99 -13.35 29.99
C ASN A 575 -4.09 -12.28 29.34
N ASP A 576 -4.28 -11.01 29.70
CA ASP A 576 -3.54 -9.89 29.10
C ASP A 576 -2.03 -10.00 29.27
N ALA A 577 -1.55 -10.46 30.44
CA ALA A 577 -0.13 -10.64 30.71
C ALA A 577 0.47 -11.79 29.88
N GLU A 578 -0.26 -12.90 29.74
CA GLU A 578 0.13 -14.04 28.90
C GLU A 578 0.14 -13.67 27.41
N LEU A 579 -0.83 -12.87 26.94
CA LEU A 579 -0.84 -12.33 25.58
C LEU A 579 0.33 -11.36 25.35
N GLU A 580 0.62 -10.50 26.31
CA GLU A 580 1.76 -9.59 26.24
C GLU A 580 3.07 -10.35 26.20
N GLU A 581 3.24 -11.36 27.06
CA GLU A 581 4.40 -12.22 27.06
C GLU A 581 4.51 -13.01 25.74
N ALA A 582 3.41 -13.57 25.21
CA ALA A 582 3.40 -14.28 23.94
C ALA A 582 3.81 -13.35 22.78
N VAL A 583 3.30 -12.13 22.74
CA VAL A 583 3.71 -11.13 21.74
C VAL A 583 5.13 -10.65 21.96
N MET A 584 5.60 -10.48 23.21
CA MET A 584 7.00 -10.12 23.50
C MET A 584 7.99 -11.23 23.14
N ASN A 585 7.61 -12.49 23.34
CA ASN A 585 8.41 -13.63 22.89
C ASN A 585 8.41 -13.71 21.36
N ALA A 586 7.28 -13.42 20.70
CA ALA A 586 7.22 -13.27 19.24
C ALA A 586 8.00 -12.03 18.72
N LYS A 587 8.17 -10.97 19.53
CA LYS A 587 8.94 -9.77 19.15
C LYS A 587 10.41 -10.08 18.88
N ASN A 588 10.98 -11.15 19.42
CA ASN A 588 12.43 -11.33 19.42
C ASN A 588 13.02 -12.05 18.19
N ASP A 589 12.22 -12.50 17.20
CA ASP A 589 12.80 -13.23 16.07
C ASP A 589 12.02 -13.24 14.72
N ILE A 590 11.49 -12.10 14.26
CA ILE A 590 10.82 -12.05 12.95
C ILE A 590 11.83 -11.85 11.83
N GLN A 591 11.80 -12.72 10.83
CA GLN A 591 12.61 -12.57 9.63
C GLN A 591 12.08 -11.42 8.76
N ILE A 592 12.96 -10.48 8.41
CA ILE A 592 12.62 -9.36 7.53
C ILE A 592 12.40 -9.90 6.11
N SER A 593 11.22 -9.64 5.55
CA SER A 593 10.83 -10.09 4.20
C SER A 593 11.52 -9.35 3.05
N GLN A 594 12.28 -8.29 3.37
CA GLN A 594 12.95 -7.38 2.45
C GLN A 594 12.02 -6.62 1.49
N HIS A 595 10.70 -6.73 1.67
CA HIS A 595 9.70 -6.10 0.82
C HIS A 595 9.72 -4.57 0.83
N SER A 596 10.20 -3.96 1.91
CA SER A 596 10.30 -2.49 2.03
C SER A 596 11.75 -1.99 1.97
N SER A 597 12.72 -2.88 1.74
CA SER A 597 14.15 -2.59 1.88
C SER A 597 14.62 -1.43 0.99
N ILE A 598 14.03 -1.25 -0.19
CA ILE A 598 14.35 -0.14 -1.09
C ILE A 598 13.89 1.20 -0.51
N VAL A 599 12.66 1.30 -0.01
CA VAL A 599 12.07 2.56 0.49
C VAL A 599 12.53 2.92 1.90
N THR A 600 12.93 1.93 2.71
CA THR A 600 13.49 2.13 4.05
C THR A 600 15.01 2.31 4.06
N SER A 601 15.67 2.16 2.92
CA SER A 601 17.12 2.37 2.81
C SER A 601 17.46 3.85 3.02
N LYS A 602 18.52 4.13 3.78
CA LYS A 602 19.06 5.49 3.95
C LYS A 602 19.71 6.03 2.67
N ASP A 603 20.17 5.13 1.80
CA ASP A 603 20.94 5.49 0.62
C ASP A 603 20.08 5.62 -0.64
N VAL A 604 19.05 4.79 -0.80
CA VAL A 604 18.28 4.72 -2.04
C VAL A 604 17.54 6.03 -2.36
N PRO A 605 16.80 6.66 -1.42
CA PRO A 605 16.12 7.92 -1.71
C PRO A 605 17.09 9.02 -2.11
N GLU A 606 18.23 9.15 -1.40
CA GLU A 606 19.25 10.19 -1.62
C GLU A 606 20.10 9.96 -2.88
N LYS A 607 20.52 8.72 -3.13
CA LYS A 607 21.56 8.41 -4.13
C LYS A 607 21.01 7.83 -5.43
N ALA A 608 19.80 7.27 -5.42
CA ALA A 608 19.17 6.68 -6.61
C ALA A 608 17.87 7.41 -7.00
N MET A 609 16.86 7.43 -6.13
CA MET A 609 15.52 7.94 -6.46
C MET A 609 15.59 9.36 -6.99
N VAL A 610 16.31 10.26 -6.31
CA VAL A 610 16.41 11.67 -6.73
C VAL A 610 16.92 11.88 -8.15
N TYR A 611 17.72 10.96 -8.71
CA TYR A 611 18.27 11.06 -10.06
C TYR A 611 17.36 10.46 -11.13
N ASP A 612 16.38 9.67 -10.71
CA ASP A 612 15.33 9.10 -11.55
C ASP A 612 14.03 9.94 -11.49
N LEU A 613 13.95 10.98 -10.63
CA LEU A 613 12.88 11.99 -10.66
C LEU A 613 13.00 12.95 -11.86
N ALA A 614 11.87 13.40 -12.39
CA ALA A 614 11.79 14.54 -13.30
C ALA A 614 11.95 15.85 -12.52
N ILE A 615 12.74 16.79 -13.07
CA ILE A 615 13.01 18.10 -12.47
C ILE A 615 12.39 19.18 -13.35
N GLY A 616 11.61 20.06 -12.74
CA GLY A 616 11.09 21.26 -13.38
C GLY A 616 10.77 22.30 -12.31
N GLU A 617 9.58 22.90 -12.40
CA GLU A 617 9.14 23.90 -11.44
C GLU A 617 7.95 23.36 -10.64
N CYS A 618 7.79 23.84 -9.41
CA CYS A 618 6.61 23.64 -8.58
C CYS A 618 6.17 25.01 -8.06
N GLN A 619 5.09 25.52 -8.64
CA GLN A 619 4.44 26.78 -8.25
C GLN A 619 3.42 26.56 -7.13
N ALA A 620 2.83 25.37 -7.02
CA ALA A 620 1.85 25.03 -5.99
C ALA A 620 2.36 25.36 -4.58
N PHE A 621 3.63 25.11 -4.31
CA PHE A 621 4.24 25.35 -3.01
C PHE A 621 4.18 26.83 -2.58
N GLU A 622 4.31 27.78 -3.50
CA GLU A 622 4.31 29.21 -3.18
C GLU A 622 2.93 29.70 -2.69
N TYR A 623 1.87 28.92 -2.93
CA TYR A 623 0.51 29.22 -2.46
C TYR A 623 0.18 28.37 -1.24
N LYS A 624 0.42 28.91 -0.04
CA LYS A 624 0.26 28.22 1.25
C LYS A 624 -1.02 27.40 1.36
N ASP A 625 -2.19 28.04 1.24
CA ASP A 625 -3.49 27.37 1.43
C ASP A 625 -3.73 26.27 0.40
N PHE A 626 -3.20 26.43 -0.82
CA PHE A 626 -3.31 25.42 -1.85
C PHE A 626 -2.43 24.21 -1.53
N TRP A 627 -1.15 24.45 -1.17
CA TRP A 627 -0.23 23.38 -0.78
C TRP A 627 -0.72 22.61 0.46
N GLU A 628 -1.18 23.33 1.49
CA GLU A 628 -1.77 22.72 2.68
C GLU A 628 -3.05 21.95 2.34
N GLY A 629 -3.89 22.48 1.43
CA GLY A 629 -5.04 21.77 0.90
C GLY A 629 -4.68 20.47 0.18
N LEU A 630 -3.57 20.43 -0.58
CA LEU A 630 -3.09 19.21 -1.23
C LEU A 630 -2.63 18.15 -0.22
N LEU A 631 -1.92 18.56 0.84
CA LEU A 631 -1.52 17.66 1.93
C LEU A 631 -2.76 17.06 2.63
N LEU A 632 -3.78 17.88 2.88
CA LEU A 632 -5.05 17.43 3.46
C LEU A 632 -5.84 16.51 2.52
N GLU A 633 -5.83 16.78 1.21
CA GLU A 633 -6.51 15.95 0.21
C GLU A 633 -5.86 14.56 0.09
N ALA A 634 -4.53 14.51 0.14
CA ALA A 634 -3.73 13.29 0.05
C ALA A 634 -3.95 12.33 1.23
N ASP A 635 -4.34 12.83 2.40
CA ASP A 635 -4.64 12.02 3.59
C ASP A 635 -6.16 11.86 3.82
N TRP A 636 -6.69 10.65 3.63
CA TRP A 636 -8.11 10.38 3.86
C TRP A 636 -8.55 10.47 5.31
N ARG A 637 -7.61 10.36 6.25
CA ARG A 637 -7.90 10.31 7.70
C ARG A 637 -8.22 11.70 8.24
N GLN A 638 -7.92 12.76 7.48
CA GLN A 638 -8.01 14.13 7.95
C GLN A 638 -9.45 14.61 8.02
N ALA A 639 -9.88 15.07 9.20
CA ALA A 639 -11.18 15.72 9.37
C ALA A 639 -11.31 16.99 8.51
N ALA A 640 -10.19 17.67 8.25
CA ALA A 640 -10.10 18.84 7.38
C ALA A 640 -9.95 18.49 5.87
N ASN A 641 -10.04 17.21 5.48
CA ASN A 641 -9.96 16.84 4.07
C ASN A 641 -11.02 17.62 3.23
N PRO A 642 -10.62 18.25 2.12
CA PRO A 642 -11.51 19.12 1.36
C PRO A 642 -12.65 18.37 0.66
N ARG A 643 -12.58 17.04 0.52
CA ARG A 643 -13.58 16.22 -0.17
C ARG A 643 -14.59 15.61 0.81
N PRO A 644 -15.88 16.02 0.80
CA PRO A 644 -16.90 15.48 1.70
C PRO A 644 -17.09 13.97 1.58
N ALA A 645 -17.02 13.44 0.36
CA ALA A 645 -17.06 12.00 0.07
C ALA A 645 -15.96 11.21 0.79
N VAL A 646 -14.72 11.73 0.81
CA VAL A 646 -13.59 11.08 1.46
C VAL A 646 -13.75 11.09 2.98
N LYS A 647 -14.20 12.22 3.54
CA LYS A 647 -14.52 12.32 4.97
C LYS A 647 -15.61 11.34 5.38
N LYS A 648 -16.68 11.24 4.59
CA LYS A 648 -17.77 10.27 4.85
C LYS A 648 -17.25 8.84 4.80
N TYR A 649 -16.41 8.52 3.81
CA TYR A 649 -15.78 7.21 3.73
C TYR A 649 -14.89 6.90 4.93
N TYR A 650 -14.05 7.84 5.40
CA TYR A 650 -13.21 7.63 6.58
C TYR A 650 -14.00 7.57 7.91
N LEU A 651 -15.11 8.29 8.02
CA LEU A 651 -15.92 8.29 9.25
C LEU A 651 -16.90 7.11 9.33
N TYR A 652 -17.39 6.60 8.19
CA TYR A 652 -18.51 5.65 8.17
C TYR A 652 -18.32 4.46 7.23
N GLY A 653 -17.21 4.36 6.50
CA GLY A 653 -16.97 3.29 5.51
C GLY A 653 -17.82 3.42 4.25
N GLU A 654 -18.65 4.47 4.16
CA GLU A 654 -19.58 4.67 3.05
C GLU A 654 -18.87 5.23 1.83
N LEU A 655 -18.76 4.42 0.78
CA LEU A 655 -18.27 4.84 -0.52
C LEU A 655 -19.26 5.80 -1.21
N PRO A 656 -18.77 6.74 -2.04
CA PRO A 656 -19.61 7.48 -2.95
C PRO A 656 -20.41 6.53 -3.85
N HIS A 657 -21.68 6.85 -4.11
CA HIS A 657 -22.58 5.97 -4.84
C HIS A 657 -22.02 5.60 -6.21
N GLU A 658 -21.50 6.59 -6.94
CA GLU A 658 -20.85 6.44 -8.25
C GLU A 658 -19.66 5.48 -8.24
N PHE A 659 -19.04 5.25 -7.08
CA PHE A 659 -17.92 4.34 -6.92
C PHE A 659 -18.37 2.95 -6.42
N LYS A 660 -19.33 2.93 -5.49
CA LYS A 660 -19.93 1.68 -4.99
C LYS A 660 -20.51 0.82 -6.11
N ILE A 661 -21.15 1.44 -7.10
CA ILE A 661 -21.72 0.72 -8.24
C ILE A 661 -20.67 0.06 -9.17
N LEU A 662 -19.38 0.32 -8.98
CA LEU A 662 -18.30 -0.30 -9.76
C LEU A 662 -17.83 -1.64 -9.17
N MET A 663 -18.32 -2.03 -7.99
CA MET A 663 -18.06 -3.34 -7.39
C MET A 663 -18.48 -4.47 -8.34
N ASN A 664 -17.55 -5.39 -8.61
CA ASN A 664 -17.56 -6.44 -9.66
C ASN A 664 -17.91 -5.98 -11.09
N LYS A 665 -17.97 -4.67 -11.33
CA LYS A 665 -18.41 -4.08 -12.60
C LYS A 665 -17.48 -2.95 -13.05
N PRO A 666 -16.16 -3.23 -13.16
CA PRO A 666 -15.17 -2.24 -13.57
C PRO A 666 -15.46 -1.65 -14.95
N GLU A 667 -16.19 -2.37 -15.82
CA GLU A 667 -16.50 -1.95 -17.18
C GLU A 667 -17.58 -0.89 -17.31
N ARG A 668 -18.31 -0.57 -16.21
CA ARG A 668 -19.32 0.49 -16.18
C ARG A 668 -18.72 1.86 -16.52
N LYS A 669 -19.59 2.80 -16.87
CA LYS A 669 -19.19 4.18 -17.16
C LYS A 669 -18.42 4.76 -15.97
N ASN A 670 -17.31 5.43 -16.25
CA ASN A 670 -16.36 5.96 -15.25
C ASN A 670 -15.68 4.88 -14.38
N GLY A 671 -15.74 3.61 -14.79
CA GLY A 671 -14.97 2.51 -14.21
C GLY A 671 -13.53 2.50 -14.71
N ILE A 672 -12.99 1.35 -15.10
CA ILE A 672 -11.61 1.28 -15.62
C ILE A 672 -11.47 2.01 -16.96
N PRO A 673 -10.42 2.83 -17.14
CA PRO A 673 -10.12 3.42 -18.44
C PRO A 673 -9.82 2.33 -19.46
N LYS A 674 -10.38 2.43 -20.67
CA LYS A 674 -10.21 1.43 -21.75
C LYS A 674 -9.39 1.99 -22.92
N GLY A 675 -9.02 1.11 -23.85
CA GLY A 675 -8.37 1.48 -25.11
C GLY A 675 -6.85 1.50 -25.03
N LYS A 676 -6.21 2.16 -26.02
CA LYS A 676 -4.75 2.06 -26.29
C LYS A 676 -3.85 2.66 -25.20
N LEU A 677 -4.41 3.36 -24.21
CA LEU A 677 -3.72 3.97 -23.08
C LEU A 677 -4.36 3.57 -21.73
N GLY A 678 -5.31 2.63 -21.76
CA GLY A 678 -6.05 2.18 -20.58
C GLY A 678 -5.74 0.73 -20.22
N VAL A 679 -6.60 0.17 -19.37
CA VAL A 679 -6.56 -1.21 -18.90
C VAL A 679 -7.12 -2.15 -19.97
N ASP A 680 -6.39 -3.22 -20.23
CA ASP A 680 -6.81 -4.31 -21.11
C ASP A 680 -7.34 -5.47 -20.26
N ASN A 681 -8.60 -5.38 -19.82
CA ASN A 681 -9.23 -6.38 -18.98
C ASN A 681 -9.75 -7.58 -19.79
N ASP A 682 -8.83 -8.27 -20.46
CA ASP A 682 -9.08 -9.54 -21.13
C ASP A 682 -9.10 -10.68 -20.11
N TYR A 683 -10.22 -11.41 -20.02
CA TYR A 683 -10.41 -12.58 -19.15
C TYR A 683 -11.27 -13.63 -19.86
N ALA A 684 -11.12 -14.90 -19.47
CA ALA A 684 -11.81 -16.00 -20.13
C ALA A 684 -13.24 -16.24 -19.57
N PRO A 685 -14.22 -16.69 -20.39
CA PRO A 685 -14.27 -16.64 -21.83
C PRO A 685 -15.19 -15.48 -22.27
N SER A 686 -14.59 -14.33 -22.60
CA SER A 686 -15.15 -13.41 -23.59
C SER A 686 -15.30 -14.05 -25.00
N LYS A 687 -15.15 -15.38 -25.13
CA LYS A 687 -15.26 -16.18 -26.35
C LYS A 687 -16.62 -16.86 -26.40
N THR A 688 -17.39 -16.50 -27.41
CA THR A 688 -18.69 -17.04 -27.80
C THR A 688 -18.78 -18.56 -27.63
N ARG A 689 -19.68 -19.04 -26.78
CA ARG A 689 -20.00 -20.47 -26.68
C ARG A 689 -20.96 -20.82 -27.82
N GLN A 690 -20.48 -21.54 -28.84
CA GLN A 690 -21.39 -22.11 -29.84
C GLN A 690 -22.15 -23.29 -29.22
N THR A 691 -23.46 -23.12 -29.03
CA THR A 691 -24.36 -24.20 -28.62
C THR A 691 -24.87 -24.91 -29.88
N PRO A 692 -24.62 -26.24 -30.05
CA PRO A 692 -25.25 -26.98 -31.12
C PRO A 692 -26.74 -27.12 -30.82
N ASN A 693 -27.59 -26.59 -31.70
CA ASN A 693 -29.03 -26.74 -31.58
C ASN A 693 -29.37 -28.20 -31.93
N LYS A 694 -29.80 -28.99 -30.95
CA LYS A 694 -30.36 -30.33 -31.18
C LYS A 694 -31.87 -30.23 -31.05
N ASP A 695 -32.55 -30.27 -32.19
CA ASP A 695 -33.98 -30.54 -32.20
C ASP A 695 -34.23 -32.00 -31.82
N ILE A 696 -35.45 -32.28 -31.35
CA ILE A 696 -35.91 -33.55 -30.74
C ILE A 696 -35.77 -34.78 -31.67
N TYR A 697 -35.35 -34.57 -32.93
CA TYR A 697 -35.13 -35.59 -33.96
C TYR A 697 -33.68 -35.72 -34.44
N GLY A 698 -32.71 -35.01 -33.86
CA GLY A 698 -31.28 -35.27 -34.08
C GLY A 698 -30.66 -34.72 -35.38
N GLU A 699 -31.34 -33.86 -36.13
CA GLU A 699 -30.73 -33.14 -37.27
C GLU A 699 -30.05 -31.84 -36.80
N ILE A 700 -28.85 -31.58 -37.33
CA ILE A 700 -28.02 -30.42 -36.96
C ILE A 700 -28.60 -29.17 -37.65
N GLY A 701 -29.37 -28.37 -36.90
CA GLY A 701 -29.76 -27.02 -37.33
C GLY A 701 -28.57 -26.05 -37.32
N ALA A 702 -28.64 -24.98 -38.12
CA ALA A 702 -27.59 -23.97 -38.21
C ALA A 702 -27.22 -23.39 -36.83
N ASN A 703 -25.93 -23.37 -36.50
CA ASN A 703 -25.41 -22.86 -35.22
C ASN A 703 -25.88 -21.42 -34.99
N THR A 704 -26.69 -21.20 -33.95
CA THR A 704 -26.95 -19.86 -33.42
C THR A 704 -25.79 -19.47 -32.51
N ASN A 705 -25.04 -18.43 -32.89
CA ASN A 705 -23.98 -17.86 -32.04
C ASN A 705 -24.63 -17.05 -30.90
N GLU A 706 -25.07 -17.71 -29.82
CA GLU A 706 -25.39 -16.99 -28.58
C GLU A 706 -24.08 -16.57 -27.89
N ILE A 707 -23.82 -15.26 -27.87
CA ILE A 707 -22.73 -14.70 -27.05
C ILE A 707 -23.24 -14.69 -25.61
N ILE A 708 -22.94 -15.74 -24.85
CA ILE A 708 -23.09 -15.71 -23.40
C ILE A 708 -21.91 -14.89 -22.86
N THR A 709 -22.14 -13.63 -22.48
CA THR A 709 -21.14 -12.84 -21.75
C THR A 709 -21.06 -13.38 -20.33
N GLU A 710 -20.07 -14.25 -20.06
CA GLU A 710 -19.80 -14.68 -18.69
C GLU A 710 -19.28 -13.48 -17.87
N LEU A 711 -19.82 -13.29 -16.67
CA LEU A 711 -19.35 -12.26 -15.76
C LEU A 711 -17.90 -12.53 -15.35
N GLN A 712 -17.12 -11.47 -15.15
CA GLN A 712 -15.80 -11.61 -14.54
C GLN A 712 -15.91 -12.20 -13.13
N TRP A 713 -16.84 -11.71 -12.33
CA TRP A 713 -17.16 -12.28 -11.02
C TRP A 713 -18.65 -12.61 -10.92
N ALA A 714 -18.96 -13.79 -10.40
CA ALA A 714 -20.34 -14.15 -10.11
C ALA A 714 -20.94 -13.24 -9.03
N MET A 715 -22.24 -12.97 -9.12
CA MET A 715 -22.96 -12.22 -8.10
C MET A 715 -23.05 -13.06 -6.80
N PRO A 716 -22.58 -12.56 -5.65
CA PRO A 716 -22.64 -13.29 -4.39
C PRO A 716 -24.08 -13.43 -3.90
N LYS A 717 -24.34 -14.44 -3.08
CA LYS A 717 -25.64 -14.58 -2.39
C LYS A 717 -25.79 -13.45 -1.35
N PRO A 718 -27.00 -12.89 -1.16
CA PRO A 718 -27.27 -11.98 -0.06
C PRO A 718 -26.95 -12.63 1.29
N LEU A 719 -26.39 -11.86 2.22
CA LEU A 719 -25.95 -12.33 3.53
C LEU A 719 -27.02 -12.19 4.63
N VAL A 720 -28.17 -11.60 4.29
CA VAL A 720 -29.35 -11.37 5.18
C VAL A 720 -30.63 -11.84 4.50
#